data_AF-A0A0Q7SL05-F1
#
_entry.id   AF-A0A0Q7SL05-F1
#
_cell.length_a   1.000
_cell.length_b   1.000
_cell.length_c   1.000
_cell.angle_alpha   90.00
_cell.angle_beta   90.00
_cell.angle_gamma   90.00
#
_symmetry.space_group_name_H-M   'P 1'
#
loop_
_entity.id
_entity.type
_entity.pdbx_description
1 polymer ?
#
loop_
_entity_poly.entity_id
_entity_poly.type
_entity_poly.pdbx_seq_one_letter_code
_entity_poly.pdbx_strand_id
1 'polypeptide(L)'
;MSVRTLPALATLALLCLAALAPARAAAPTGLDPQGQALRQPLTPDARGFAWTPLAAGAQVQLGTLTRNILFYGPGLVRVTAHLGQSHATQPSLVVVAAPQAVSLDVKDAGDTLSLASAAVRVEIDKRSGALAFYKPDGSLFTREQAPAALKPVEISGAPSYTMTQAFSLTPDESLYGLGQYNESYMDYRGRDVLMVQTNIGTVLPFMVSTRRWGVLWDVYSKMRFTDDAQGARFWAESAPAGADYYLVAGTTMDDVMAGYRQLTGAAPLFPKSALGLFMSKERYKTQQQLLDVAKRFRAEHFPLDTIVQDWQYWGGDKDGTWSGMTWNAERFPDPRGMVDTLHRQLNTQLMVSIWPSVGDDTALAHELDAKGLRFAPKHWISGKAQIYDAFSVEGRDIYFKHVKKGLLDIGVDALWMDGTEVEVGGAAHDPGEVEADIKRLGRNAMGDFTRYLNVYSLVTTRGVYEGQRASGAKRALTLTRSGWAGQQRYAALPWSGDTTASWATLRAQIAGGLNVGMAGMPYWTQDTGGFFVRHAGGERNPAWRELYARWNQFGIFNPIYRIHGTDVEREPYLFKTLDPAVYDSLLKAAQLRYRLLPYLYGLAWRAHDEGYVMMRGLAMDFPDQKPLRQVDDTYMFGPAFLVQPITRSTLYPEVPPAATIPASALRTPSGEPGLQLEYFSGMNFEKPASRTVDGPVDHDWPPAPLGSVPPGLQGLNQFSARWQGTLVAPEAGEYEIGLEGDDGFRLWLDDKLVVDDWKNGAPRFEGTRVKLAAGQALRLRIDFYQDAYGRKLRLAWRTPAQLLALADAQRNVDKRQATLLPAGSTWFDFWTGKPHAGGQSVAREYRLDEFPLFVRAGSIVPMGPVVEHVGQKPDAPYDIRIYPGADAQFTLYEDDGETYRYEAGERATVTLRWDDARRVLNVGARDGRFPGLVEQRRFNVTLMDASGRGTKPRSVLYRGKATALQFPTP
;
A
#
# COMPACT_ATOMS: atom_id res chain seq x y z
N MET A 1 -6.98 73.46 -17.06
CA MET A 1 -6.08 73.97 -18.11
C MET A 1 -5.43 72.74 -18.74
N SER A 2 -5.60 72.34 -20.00
CA SER A 2 -5.87 73.05 -21.24
C SER A 2 -6.78 72.21 -22.13
N VAL A 3 -7.82 72.86 -22.66
CA VAL A 3 -8.73 72.38 -23.69
C VAL A 3 -8.06 72.58 -25.05
N ARG A 4 -8.18 71.62 -25.97
CA ARG A 4 -8.22 71.91 -27.41
C ARG A 4 -9.27 71.06 -28.12
N THR A 5 -10.06 71.78 -28.89
CA THR A 5 -11.30 71.44 -29.57
C THR A 5 -11.07 71.30 -31.09
N LEU A 6 -11.93 70.45 -31.69
CA LEU A 6 -12.53 70.50 -33.05
C LEU A 6 -11.73 70.03 -34.30
N PRO A 7 -12.41 69.65 -35.43
CA PRO A 7 -13.86 69.69 -35.73
C PRO A 7 -14.49 68.40 -36.32
N ALA A 8 -15.82 68.44 -36.45
CA ALA A 8 -16.69 67.52 -37.17
C ALA A 8 -16.72 67.78 -38.69
N LEU A 9 -17.01 66.76 -39.51
CA LEU A 9 -17.86 66.87 -40.71
C LEU A 9 -18.26 65.49 -41.28
N ALA A 10 -19.53 65.45 -41.69
CA ALA A 10 -20.36 64.38 -42.24
C ALA A 10 -19.76 63.49 -43.35
N THR A 11 -20.19 62.21 -43.40
CA THR A 11 -20.87 61.67 -44.59
C THR A 11 -21.59 60.34 -44.33
N LEU A 12 -22.74 60.21 -45.00
CA LEU A 12 -23.66 59.08 -45.04
C LEU A 12 -23.04 57.76 -45.51
N ALA A 13 -23.54 56.69 -44.89
CA ALA A 13 -23.86 55.37 -45.43
C ALA A 13 -23.30 54.98 -46.82
N LEU A 14 -22.38 54.01 -46.82
CA LEU A 14 -22.40 52.91 -47.79
C LEU A 14 -22.50 51.60 -47.01
N LEU A 15 -23.62 50.89 -47.22
CA LEU A 15 -23.77 49.49 -46.87
C LEU A 15 -22.73 48.66 -47.63
N CYS A 16 -21.78 48.06 -46.90
CA CYS A 16 -21.16 46.82 -47.33
C CYS A 16 -21.73 45.69 -46.46
N LEU A 17 -22.46 44.78 -47.10
CA LEU A 17 -22.87 43.50 -46.53
C LEU A 17 -21.64 42.72 -46.06
N ALA A 18 -21.29 42.81 -44.78
CA ALA A 18 -20.59 41.72 -44.11
C ALA A 18 -21.65 40.72 -43.68
N ALA A 19 -21.72 39.58 -44.39
CA ALA A 19 -22.56 38.47 -44.03
C ALA A 19 -22.36 38.14 -42.54
N LEU A 20 -23.44 38.28 -41.75
CA LEU A 20 -23.53 37.70 -40.41
C LEU A 20 -23.38 36.19 -40.59
N ALA A 21 -22.16 35.68 -40.48
CA ALA A 21 -21.93 34.26 -40.28
C ALA A 21 -22.73 33.89 -39.02
N PRO A 22 -23.60 32.86 -39.06
CA PRO A 22 -24.32 32.44 -37.88
C PRO A 22 -23.29 32.12 -36.80
N ALA A 23 -23.45 32.70 -35.60
CA ALA A 23 -22.62 32.35 -34.45
C ALA A 23 -22.69 30.83 -34.30
N ARG A 24 -21.60 30.13 -34.63
CA ARG A 24 -21.53 28.68 -34.57
C ARG A 24 -21.76 28.30 -33.11
N ALA A 25 -22.88 27.67 -32.81
CA ALA A 25 -23.21 27.24 -31.45
C ALA A 25 -22.03 26.46 -30.87
N ALA A 26 -21.64 26.76 -29.64
CA ALA A 26 -20.56 26.05 -28.96
C ALA A 26 -20.89 24.55 -28.90
N ALA A 27 -19.90 23.70 -29.17
CA ALA A 27 -20.09 22.25 -29.08
C ALA A 27 -20.52 21.88 -27.64
N PRO A 28 -21.47 20.94 -27.48
CA PRO A 28 -21.89 20.51 -26.15
C PRO A 28 -20.74 19.85 -25.40
N THR A 29 -20.75 19.95 -24.07
CA THR A 29 -19.75 19.27 -23.21
C THR A 29 -19.92 17.74 -23.24
N GLY A 30 -21.15 17.29 -23.48
CA GLY A 30 -21.55 15.88 -23.33
C GLY A 30 -21.63 15.42 -21.89
N LEU A 31 -21.52 16.33 -20.91
CA LEU A 31 -21.58 16.08 -19.48
C LEU A 31 -22.64 16.96 -18.82
N ASP A 32 -23.30 16.44 -17.79
CA ASP A 32 -24.17 17.21 -16.90
C ASP A 32 -23.35 18.03 -15.88
N PRO A 33 -23.97 18.88 -15.05
CA PRO A 33 -23.26 19.65 -14.02
C PRO A 33 -22.53 18.78 -12.98
N GLN A 34 -22.89 17.50 -12.83
CA GLN A 34 -22.23 16.53 -11.97
C GLN A 34 -21.08 15.80 -12.68
N GLY A 35 -20.81 16.09 -13.96
CA GLY A 35 -19.77 15.44 -14.74
C GLY A 35 -20.15 14.05 -15.25
N GLN A 36 -21.44 13.72 -15.26
CA GLN A 36 -21.97 12.45 -15.78
C GLN A 36 -22.36 12.57 -17.25
N ALA A 37 -22.22 11.47 -18.00
CA ALA A 37 -22.45 11.47 -19.43
C ALA A 37 -23.91 11.80 -19.80
N LEU A 38 -24.09 12.83 -20.62
CA LEU A 38 -25.38 13.24 -21.18
C LEU A 38 -25.51 12.81 -22.64
N ARG A 39 -26.51 11.97 -22.90
CA ARG A 39 -26.86 11.57 -24.27
C ARG A 39 -27.30 12.79 -25.09
N GLN A 40 -26.69 12.95 -26.26
CA GLN A 40 -27.02 13.96 -27.25
C GLN A 40 -28.07 13.42 -28.24
N PRO A 41 -28.96 14.28 -28.77
CA PRO A 41 -29.89 13.87 -29.81
C PRO A 41 -29.14 13.66 -31.13
N LEU A 42 -29.08 12.41 -31.62
CA LEU A 42 -28.40 12.05 -32.86
C LEU A 42 -29.31 11.22 -33.76
N THR A 43 -29.19 11.40 -35.07
CA THR A 43 -29.84 10.57 -36.08
C THR A 43 -28.85 9.51 -36.56
N PRO A 44 -29.07 8.23 -36.27
CA PRO A 44 -28.17 7.17 -36.71
C PRO A 44 -28.23 6.97 -38.22
N ASP A 45 -27.11 6.51 -38.78
CA ASP A 45 -27.01 6.06 -40.16
C ASP A 45 -27.66 4.69 -40.36
N ALA A 46 -27.57 4.16 -41.59
CA ALA A 46 -28.14 2.85 -41.94
C ALA A 46 -27.55 1.67 -41.14
N ARG A 47 -26.41 1.84 -40.47
CA ARG A 47 -25.75 0.84 -39.61
C ARG A 47 -26.18 0.98 -38.14
N GLY A 48 -26.99 1.98 -37.81
CA GLY A 48 -27.34 2.31 -36.44
C GLY A 48 -26.28 3.15 -35.72
N PHE A 49 -25.25 3.64 -36.43
CA PHE A 49 -24.15 4.42 -35.87
C PHE A 49 -24.42 5.93 -36.05
N ALA A 50 -24.20 6.71 -35.00
CA ALA A 50 -24.26 8.16 -35.04
C ALA A 50 -23.13 8.75 -34.19
N TRP A 51 -22.66 9.94 -34.52
CA TRP A 51 -21.74 10.66 -33.64
C TRP A 51 -21.90 12.18 -33.74
N THR A 52 -21.40 12.88 -32.74
CA THR A 52 -21.30 14.35 -32.75
C THR A 52 -20.03 14.80 -32.03
N PRO A 53 -19.37 15.88 -32.48
CA PRO A 53 -18.29 16.50 -31.72
C PRO A 53 -18.80 17.06 -30.39
N LEU A 54 -17.97 16.91 -29.36
CA LEU A 54 -18.13 17.54 -28.05
C LEU A 54 -17.01 18.57 -27.86
N ALA A 55 -17.18 19.49 -26.90
CA ALA A 55 -16.20 20.53 -26.59
C ALA A 55 -14.78 19.99 -26.32
N ALA A 56 -14.67 18.77 -25.79
CA ALA A 56 -13.40 18.10 -25.46
C ALA A 56 -13.27 16.70 -26.08
N GLY A 57 -14.01 16.40 -27.16
CA GLY A 57 -13.95 15.06 -27.78
C GLY A 57 -15.15 14.73 -28.66
N ALA A 58 -15.74 13.55 -28.48
CA ALA A 58 -16.92 13.13 -29.24
C ALA A 58 -17.86 12.23 -28.43
N GLN A 59 -19.14 12.23 -28.80
CA GLN A 59 -20.09 11.21 -28.39
C GLN A 59 -20.43 10.33 -29.59
N VAL A 60 -20.47 9.01 -29.38
CA VAL A 60 -20.93 8.02 -30.35
C VAL A 60 -22.14 7.27 -29.82
N GLN A 61 -23.05 6.88 -30.73
CA GLN A 61 -24.21 6.04 -30.45
C GLN A 61 -24.25 4.88 -31.43
N LEU A 62 -24.50 3.67 -30.92
CA LEU A 62 -24.71 2.46 -31.70
C LEU A 62 -25.88 1.68 -31.10
N GLY A 63 -27.06 1.76 -31.73
CA GLY A 63 -28.29 1.25 -31.14
C GLY A 63 -28.61 1.95 -29.81
N THR A 64 -28.65 1.20 -28.70
CA THR A 64 -28.86 1.76 -27.34
C THR A 64 -27.56 2.15 -26.64
N LEU A 65 -26.40 1.71 -27.15
CA LEU A 65 -25.11 2.04 -26.57
C LEU A 65 -24.78 3.50 -26.86
N THR A 66 -24.50 4.26 -25.79
CA THR A 66 -24.00 5.64 -25.87
C THR A 66 -22.62 5.69 -25.24
N ARG A 67 -21.66 6.33 -25.90
CA ARG A 67 -20.30 6.48 -25.38
C ARG A 67 -19.78 7.89 -25.53
N ASN A 68 -19.16 8.41 -24.48
CA ASN A 68 -18.35 9.62 -24.60
C ASN A 68 -16.87 9.24 -24.65
N ILE A 69 -16.13 9.92 -25.52
CA ILE A 69 -14.66 9.88 -25.58
C ILE A 69 -14.22 11.32 -25.34
N LEU A 70 -13.76 11.63 -24.13
CA LEU A 70 -13.41 12.98 -23.69
C LEU A 70 -11.95 13.07 -23.30
N PHE A 71 -11.27 14.10 -23.77
CA PHE A 71 -9.87 14.36 -23.46
C PHE A 71 -9.74 15.25 -22.22
N TYR A 72 -8.86 14.86 -21.31
CA TYR A 72 -8.47 15.61 -20.10
C TYR A 72 -7.05 16.20 -20.24
N GLY A 73 -6.46 15.99 -21.41
CA GLY A 73 -5.11 16.37 -21.82
C GLY A 73 -4.76 15.57 -23.08
N PRO A 74 -3.67 15.88 -23.78
CA PRO A 74 -3.32 15.20 -25.02
C PRO A 74 -3.22 13.68 -24.87
N GLY A 75 -2.69 13.17 -23.76
CA GLY A 75 -2.57 11.72 -23.50
C GLY A 75 -3.60 11.14 -22.54
N LEU A 76 -4.64 11.91 -22.15
CA LEU A 76 -5.60 11.51 -21.12
C LEU A 76 -7.00 11.42 -21.72
N VAL A 77 -7.56 10.22 -21.77
CA VAL A 77 -8.86 9.97 -22.42
C VAL A 77 -9.80 9.28 -21.44
N ARG A 78 -10.89 9.97 -21.06
CA ARG A 78 -12.03 9.34 -20.38
C ARG A 78 -12.94 8.69 -21.41
N VAL A 79 -13.34 7.46 -21.12
CA VAL A 79 -14.31 6.72 -21.89
C VAL A 79 -15.46 6.35 -20.97
N THR A 80 -16.65 6.81 -21.32
CA THR A 80 -17.89 6.33 -20.70
C THR A 80 -18.68 5.46 -21.68
N ALA A 81 -19.42 4.47 -21.17
CA ALA A 81 -20.35 3.68 -21.98
C ALA A 81 -21.58 3.27 -21.15
N HIS A 82 -22.78 3.54 -21.65
CA HIS A 82 -24.05 3.18 -20.99
C HIS A 82 -25.15 2.87 -22.01
N LEU A 83 -26.27 2.28 -21.56
CA LEU A 83 -27.41 1.91 -22.42
C LEU A 83 -28.44 3.05 -22.46
N GLY A 84 -28.03 4.21 -22.97
CA GLY A 84 -28.88 5.38 -23.21
C GLY A 84 -28.92 6.41 -22.07
N GLN A 85 -28.66 6.02 -20.81
CA GLN A 85 -28.51 6.94 -19.68
C GLN A 85 -27.46 6.46 -18.66
N SER A 86 -26.79 7.40 -18.01
CA SER A 86 -26.05 7.15 -16.76
C SER A 86 -27.04 7.14 -15.58
N HIS A 87 -26.83 6.24 -14.62
CA HIS A 87 -27.56 6.17 -13.35
C HIS A 87 -26.74 6.71 -12.16
N ALA A 88 -25.53 7.20 -12.42
CA ALA A 88 -24.76 7.92 -11.41
C ALA A 88 -25.36 9.33 -11.23
N THR A 89 -25.46 9.75 -9.97
CA THR A 89 -26.04 11.06 -9.59
C THR A 89 -25.04 11.98 -8.90
N GLN A 90 -23.81 11.50 -8.71
CA GLN A 90 -22.74 12.19 -8.00
C GLN A 90 -21.54 12.33 -8.93
N PRO A 91 -20.70 13.37 -8.77
CA PRO A 91 -19.41 13.43 -9.43
C PRO A 91 -18.51 12.25 -9.06
N SER A 92 -17.46 12.03 -9.87
CA SER A 92 -16.41 11.09 -9.50
C SER A 92 -15.87 11.43 -8.10
N LEU A 93 -15.72 10.42 -7.25
CA LEU A 93 -15.03 10.55 -5.98
C LEU A 93 -13.51 10.61 -6.15
N VAL A 94 -12.99 10.22 -7.32
CA VAL A 94 -11.56 10.04 -7.56
C VAL A 94 -11.00 11.17 -8.43
N VAL A 95 -11.65 11.46 -9.54
CA VAL A 95 -11.16 12.37 -10.58
C VAL A 95 -11.62 13.80 -10.29
N VAL A 96 -10.65 14.70 -10.11
CA VAL A 96 -10.86 16.12 -9.82
C VAL A 96 -10.54 17.03 -11.02
N ALA A 97 -9.92 16.47 -12.06
CA ALA A 97 -9.67 17.17 -13.31
C ALA A 97 -10.97 17.39 -14.08
N ALA A 98 -10.98 18.42 -14.94
CA ALA A 98 -12.03 18.68 -15.91
C ALA A 98 -11.56 18.30 -17.33
N PRO A 99 -12.49 17.96 -18.25
CA PRO A 99 -12.15 17.81 -19.66
C PRO A 99 -11.48 19.07 -20.22
N GLN A 100 -10.51 18.89 -21.09
CA GLN A 100 -9.75 19.97 -21.72
C GLN A 100 -10.02 19.98 -23.23
N ALA A 101 -10.21 21.17 -23.79
CA ALA A 101 -10.26 21.35 -25.23
C ALA A 101 -8.85 21.12 -25.82
N VAL A 102 -8.62 19.91 -26.34
CA VAL A 102 -7.38 19.56 -27.03
C VAL A 102 -7.56 19.70 -28.54
N SER A 103 -6.50 20.05 -29.26
CA SER A 103 -6.54 20.04 -30.73
C SER A 103 -6.65 18.61 -31.23
N LEU A 104 -7.75 18.29 -31.91
CA LEU A 104 -8.03 16.96 -32.46
C LEU A 104 -8.07 16.99 -34.00
N ASP A 105 -7.30 16.11 -34.63
CA ASP A 105 -7.53 15.71 -36.03
C ASP A 105 -8.62 14.63 -36.03
N VAL A 106 -9.81 15.01 -36.52
CA VAL A 106 -11.00 14.14 -36.56
C VAL A 106 -11.21 13.65 -37.98
N LYS A 107 -11.17 12.33 -38.18
CA LYS A 107 -11.37 11.69 -39.49
C LYS A 107 -12.51 10.70 -39.42
N ASP A 108 -13.56 10.98 -40.18
CA ASP A 108 -14.69 10.09 -40.38
C ASP A 108 -14.59 9.43 -41.76
N ALA A 109 -14.14 8.17 -41.82
CA ALA A 109 -13.90 7.47 -43.08
C ALA A 109 -14.22 5.97 -42.99
N GLY A 110 -14.95 5.44 -43.99
CA GLY A 110 -15.29 4.02 -44.05
C GLY A 110 -16.00 3.52 -42.79
N ASP A 111 -15.44 2.48 -42.17
CA ASP A 111 -15.93 1.85 -40.95
C ASP A 111 -15.29 2.40 -39.66
N THR A 112 -14.52 3.49 -39.74
CA THR A 112 -13.78 4.03 -38.59
C THR A 112 -14.03 5.53 -38.40
N LEU A 113 -14.21 5.95 -37.16
CA LEU A 113 -14.08 7.34 -36.73
C LEU A 113 -12.76 7.46 -35.94
N SER A 114 -11.91 8.41 -36.29
CA SER A 114 -10.64 8.63 -35.61
C SER A 114 -10.59 10.00 -34.94
N LEU A 115 -10.12 10.03 -33.69
CA LEU A 115 -9.84 11.24 -32.91
C LEU A 115 -8.36 11.22 -32.53
N ALA A 116 -7.54 12.08 -33.13
CA ALA A 116 -6.11 12.12 -32.88
C ALA A 116 -5.68 13.41 -32.19
N SER A 117 -5.08 13.28 -31.00
CA SER A 117 -4.33 14.35 -30.34
C SER A 117 -2.85 14.26 -30.68
N ALA A 118 -2.02 15.11 -30.07
CA ALA A 118 -0.56 15.01 -30.18
C ALA A 118 0.06 13.76 -29.51
N ALA A 119 -0.66 13.08 -28.59
CA ALA A 119 -0.11 11.98 -27.80
C ALA A 119 -0.87 10.65 -27.94
N VAL A 120 -2.14 10.68 -28.33
CA VAL A 120 -2.94 9.45 -28.52
C VAL A 120 -3.90 9.62 -29.68
N ARG A 121 -4.03 8.57 -30.48
CA ARG A 121 -5.08 8.43 -31.49
C ARG A 121 -6.08 7.37 -31.02
N VAL A 122 -7.35 7.77 -30.91
CA VAL A 122 -8.46 6.87 -30.60
C VAL A 122 -9.17 6.54 -31.91
N GLU A 123 -9.26 5.26 -32.24
CA GLU A 123 -10.07 4.78 -33.36
C GLU A 123 -11.32 4.09 -32.81
N ILE A 124 -12.47 4.47 -33.33
CA ILE A 124 -13.78 3.89 -33.02
C ILE A 124 -14.24 3.08 -34.23
N ASP A 125 -14.46 1.79 -34.02
CA ASP A 125 -15.08 0.91 -35.03
C ASP A 125 -16.59 1.19 -35.09
N LYS A 126 -17.11 1.56 -36.26
CA LYS A 126 -18.53 1.96 -36.40
C LYS A 126 -19.51 0.80 -36.39
N ARG A 127 -19.04 -0.43 -36.56
CA ARG A 127 -19.89 -1.63 -36.61
C ARG A 127 -20.14 -2.21 -35.22
N SER A 128 -19.11 -2.16 -34.37
CA SER A 128 -19.11 -2.71 -33.02
C SER A 128 -19.16 -1.63 -31.94
N GLY A 129 -18.63 -0.44 -32.21
CA GLY A 129 -18.43 0.62 -31.24
C GLY A 129 -17.14 0.46 -30.40
N ALA A 130 -16.32 -0.56 -30.63
CA ALA A 130 -15.09 -0.82 -29.87
C ALA A 130 -14.00 0.24 -30.13
N LEU A 131 -13.19 0.53 -29.10
CA LEU A 131 -12.10 1.51 -29.18
C LEU A 131 -10.73 0.84 -29.32
N ALA A 132 -9.86 1.45 -30.12
CA ALA A 132 -8.43 1.14 -30.17
C ALA A 132 -7.60 2.41 -29.93
N PHE A 133 -6.57 2.30 -29.09
CA PHE A 133 -5.73 3.42 -28.67
C PHE A 133 -4.32 3.24 -29.24
N TYR A 134 -3.88 4.21 -30.02
CA TYR A 134 -2.59 4.18 -30.70
C TYR A 134 -1.69 5.31 -30.22
N LYS A 135 -0.40 5.05 -30.25
CA LYS A 135 0.65 6.06 -30.19
C LYS A 135 0.63 6.95 -31.44
N PRO A 136 1.27 8.13 -31.40
CA PRO A 136 1.40 9.00 -32.57
C PRO A 136 2.12 8.32 -33.75
N ASP A 137 2.99 7.35 -33.49
CA ASP A 137 3.71 6.57 -34.51
C ASP A 137 2.85 5.46 -35.18
N GLY A 138 1.60 5.29 -34.75
CA GLY A 138 0.67 4.30 -35.28
C GLY A 138 0.78 2.91 -34.62
N SER A 139 1.69 2.70 -33.67
CA SER A 139 1.73 1.47 -32.87
C SER A 139 0.61 1.45 -31.82
N LEU A 140 0.09 0.27 -31.51
CA LEU A 140 -1.01 0.10 -30.57
C LEU A 140 -0.52 0.21 -29.12
N PHE A 141 -1.22 0.99 -28.29
CA PHE A 141 -1.13 0.87 -26.83
C PHE A 141 -1.92 -0.36 -26.39
N THR A 142 -3.24 -0.29 -26.55
CA THR A 142 -4.20 -1.37 -26.27
C THR A 142 -5.47 -1.14 -27.08
N ARG A 143 -6.38 -2.11 -27.09
CA ARG A 143 -7.73 -1.97 -27.63
C ARG A 143 -8.73 -2.71 -26.76
N GLU A 144 -9.97 -2.29 -26.83
CA GLU A 144 -11.08 -3.07 -26.32
C GLU A 144 -11.28 -4.31 -27.20
N GLN A 145 -11.53 -5.47 -26.59
CA GLN A 145 -11.91 -6.66 -27.37
C GLN A 145 -13.33 -6.51 -27.95
N ALA A 146 -14.19 -5.87 -27.18
CA ALA A 146 -15.54 -5.44 -27.52
C ALA A 146 -15.90 -4.25 -26.60
N PRO A 147 -16.94 -3.46 -26.93
CA PRO A 147 -17.47 -2.50 -25.97
C PRO A 147 -17.88 -3.18 -24.67
N ALA A 148 -17.97 -2.41 -23.59
CA ALA A 148 -18.38 -2.92 -22.28
C ALA A 148 -19.68 -3.73 -22.37
N ALA A 149 -19.66 -4.95 -21.84
CA ALA A 149 -20.85 -5.77 -21.68
C ALA A 149 -21.62 -5.24 -20.47
N LEU A 150 -22.75 -4.58 -20.72
CA LEU A 150 -23.59 -3.93 -19.71
C LEU A 150 -24.90 -4.68 -19.56
N LYS A 151 -25.20 -5.13 -18.34
CA LYS A 151 -26.49 -5.73 -17.99
C LYS A 151 -27.16 -4.89 -16.91
N PRO A 152 -28.33 -4.28 -17.20
CA PRO A 152 -29.10 -3.54 -16.20
C PRO A 152 -29.38 -4.41 -14.97
N VAL A 153 -29.19 -3.84 -13.80
CA VAL A 153 -29.50 -4.45 -12.50
C VAL A 153 -30.09 -3.39 -11.58
N GLU A 154 -30.76 -3.82 -10.52
CA GLU A 154 -31.27 -2.93 -9.49
C GLU A 154 -30.61 -3.29 -8.16
N ILE A 155 -30.11 -2.28 -7.44
CA ILE A 155 -29.50 -2.42 -6.12
C ILE A 155 -30.34 -1.59 -5.15
N SER A 156 -31.08 -2.26 -4.28
CA SER A 156 -31.94 -1.62 -3.26
C SER A 156 -32.89 -0.56 -3.84
N GLY A 157 -33.57 -0.86 -4.94
CA GLY A 157 -34.50 0.04 -5.62
C GLY A 157 -33.83 1.07 -6.56
N ALA A 158 -32.51 1.07 -6.69
CA ALA A 158 -31.78 2.02 -7.54
C ALA A 158 -31.17 1.33 -8.76
N PRO A 159 -31.37 1.85 -9.98
CA PRO A 159 -30.83 1.25 -11.20
C PRO A 159 -29.31 1.36 -11.26
N SER A 160 -28.68 0.35 -11.84
CA SER A 160 -27.24 0.25 -12.08
C SER A 160 -26.97 -0.71 -13.24
N TYR A 161 -25.68 -0.96 -13.51
CA TYR A 161 -25.23 -2.00 -14.42
C TYR A 161 -24.30 -2.97 -13.72
N THR A 162 -24.47 -4.28 -13.96
CA THR A 162 -23.31 -5.18 -13.92
C THR A 162 -22.53 -4.98 -15.21
N MET A 163 -21.21 -4.95 -15.11
CA MET A 163 -20.34 -4.61 -16.22
C MET A 163 -19.15 -5.54 -16.35
N THR A 164 -18.77 -5.85 -17.58
CA THR A 164 -17.42 -6.35 -17.92
C THR A 164 -16.80 -5.52 -19.04
N GLN A 165 -15.55 -5.09 -18.89
CA GLN A 165 -14.74 -4.53 -19.98
C GLN A 165 -13.46 -5.35 -20.14
N ALA A 166 -13.16 -5.72 -21.39
CA ALA A 166 -11.99 -6.50 -21.75
C ALA A 166 -11.03 -5.67 -22.60
N PHE A 167 -9.73 -5.78 -22.34
CA PHE A 167 -8.66 -5.18 -23.12
C PHE A 167 -7.79 -6.27 -23.76
N SER A 168 -7.29 -5.99 -24.96
CA SER A 168 -6.25 -6.81 -25.59
C SER A 168 -4.89 -6.42 -25.06
N LEU A 169 -4.11 -7.42 -24.66
CA LEU A 169 -2.74 -7.28 -24.23
C LEU A 169 -1.82 -8.00 -25.21
N THR A 170 -0.61 -7.49 -25.36
CA THR A 170 0.41 -8.21 -26.13
C THR A 170 1.00 -9.37 -25.30
N PRO A 171 1.44 -10.47 -25.93
CA PRO A 171 1.93 -11.64 -25.17
C PRO A 171 3.08 -11.33 -24.21
N ASP A 172 3.93 -10.37 -24.55
CA ASP A 172 5.10 -9.96 -23.77
C ASP A 172 4.90 -8.68 -22.96
N GLU A 173 3.66 -8.28 -22.70
CA GLU A 173 3.32 -7.17 -21.81
C GLU A 173 3.17 -7.65 -20.37
N SER A 174 3.68 -6.86 -19.42
CA SER A 174 3.47 -7.04 -17.97
C SER A 174 2.58 -5.92 -17.42
N LEU A 175 1.82 -6.26 -16.37
CA LEU A 175 0.84 -5.39 -15.73
C LEU A 175 1.15 -5.21 -14.25
N TYR A 176 0.99 -3.98 -13.76
CA TYR A 176 1.28 -3.57 -12.39
C TYR A 176 0.18 -2.66 -11.85
N GLY A 177 0.25 -2.34 -10.56
CA GLY A 177 -0.71 -1.47 -9.90
C GLY A 177 -1.72 -2.29 -9.10
N LEU A 178 -3.01 -1.97 -9.20
CA LEU A 178 -4.13 -2.62 -8.49
C LEU A 178 -4.09 -2.58 -6.95
N GLY A 179 -2.95 -2.19 -6.37
CA GLY A 179 -2.74 -2.03 -4.94
C GLY A 179 -1.93 -3.18 -4.33
N GLN A 180 -2.19 -3.49 -3.06
CA GLN A 180 -1.45 -4.48 -2.28
C GLN A 180 -2.33 -5.68 -1.96
N TYR A 181 -1.74 -6.86 -2.03
CA TYR A 181 -2.31 -8.10 -1.52
C TYR A 181 -1.21 -8.91 -0.81
N ASN A 182 -1.59 -9.84 0.07
CA ASN A 182 -0.63 -10.59 0.88
C ASN A 182 0.01 -11.78 0.14
N GLU A 183 0.50 -11.53 -1.08
CA GLU A 183 1.18 -12.47 -1.95
C GLU A 183 2.33 -11.74 -2.67
N SER A 184 3.39 -12.46 -3.06
CA SER A 184 4.56 -11.86 -3.71
C SER A 184 4.40 -11.67 -5.23
N TYR A 185 3.17 -11.52 -5.75
CA TYR A 185 3.01 -11.28 -7.19
C TYR A 185 3.41 -9.85 -7.55
N MET A 186 4.43 -9.72 -8.38
CA MET A 186 4.81 -8.43 -8.95
C MET A 186 4.01 -8.11 -10.21
N ASP A 187 3.84 -9.09 -11.10
CA ASP A 187 3.14 -8.98 -12.39
C ASP A 187 1.74 -9.59 -12.32
N TYR A 188 0.72 -8.82 -12.72
CA TYR A 188 -0.69 -9.24 -12.73
C TYR A 188 -1.08 -10.07 -13.96
N ARG A 189 -0.17 -10.30 -14.91
CA ARG A 189 -0.44 -11.20 -16.04
C ARG A 189 -0.77 -12.60 -15.55
N GLY A 190 -1.82 -13.19 -16.11
CA GLY A 190 -2.28 -14.53 -15.73
C GLY A 190 -2.97 -14.61 -14.35
N ARG A 191 -3.32 -13.46 -13.73
CA ARG A 191 -3.88 -13.42 -12.38
C ARG A 191 -5.39 -13.26 -12.38
N ASP A 192 -5.99 -13.74 -11.30
CA ASP A 192 -7.39 -13.55 -10.98
C ASP A 192 -7.50 -12.95 -9.57
N VAL A 193 -7.96 -11.71 -9.50
CA VAL A 193 -7.86 -10.86 -8.33
C VAL A 193 -9.25 -10.37 -7.96
N LEU A 194 -9.74 -10.83 -6.80
CA LEU A 194 -10.91 -10.25 -6.18
C LEU A 194 -10.54 -8.89 -5.57
N MET A 195 -11.24 -7.84 -5.96
CA MET A 195 -10.96 -6.47 -5.54
C MET A 195 -11.99 -6.05 -4.48
N VAL A 196 -11.70 -6.45 -3.24
CA VAL A 196 -12.40 -6.04 -2.01
C VAL A 196 -11.34 -5.60 -1.00
N GLN A 197 -11.57 -4.49 -0.30
CA GLN A 197 -10.67 -4.03 0.77
C GLN A 197 -10.60 -5.07 1.89
N THR A 198 -9.40 -5.31 2.43
CA THR A 198 -9.19 -6.16 3.62
C THR A 198 -8.13 -5.53 4.50
N ASN A 199 -7.97 -6.01 5.74
CA ASN A 199 -6.96 -5.53 6.67
C ASN A 199 -5.56 -5.55 6.03
N ILE A 200 -5.20 -6.65 5.35
CA ILE A 200 -3.90 -6.85 4.71
C ILE A 200 -3.91 -6.65 3.18
N GLY A 201 -5.01 -6.12 2.64
CA GLY A 201 -5.24 -5.94 1.21
C GLY A 201 -5.81 -4.56 0.90
N THR A 202 -5.07 -3.77 0.13
CA THR A 202 -5.48 -2.43 -0.27
C THR A 202 -5.75 -2.41 -1.77
N VAL A 203 -7.00 -2.15 -2.15
CA VAL A 203 -7.43 -2.09 -3.56
C VAL A 203 -7.25 -0.68 -4.11
N LEU A 204 -6.50 -0.54 -5.20
CA LEU A 204 -6.31 0.74 -5.90
C LEU A 204 -6.60 0.52 -7.40
N PRO A 205 -7.76 0.93 -7.94
CA PRO A 205 -8.21 0.56 -9.29
C PRO A 205 -7.48 1.32 -10.42
N PHE A 206 -6.15 1.35 -10.38
CA PHE A 206 -5.28 1.84 -11.44
C PHE A 206 -4.30 0.75 -11.84
N MET A 207 -4.35 0.36 -13.12
CA MET A 207 -3.46 -0.64 -13.71
C MET A 207 -2.51 0.03 -14.69
N VAL A 208 -1.25 -0.38 -14.71
CA VAL A 208 -0.19 0.20 -15.53
C VAL A 208 0.53 -0.88 -16.30
N SER A 209 0.88 -0.58 -17.54
CA SER A 209 1.54 -1.50 -18.45
C SER A 209 2.97 -1.08 -18.78
N THR A 210 3.83 -2.09 -18.97
CA THR A 210 5.14 -1.95 -19.64
C THR A 210 5.09 -1.33 -21.04
N ARG A 211 3.91 -1.18 -21.65
CA ARG A 211 3.67 -0.49 -22.91
C ARG A 211 3.39 1.01 -22.76
N ARG A 212 3.61 1.57 -21.56
CA ARG A 212 3.51 3.00 -21.23
C ARG A 212 2.10 3.55 -21.41
N TRP A 213 1.14 2.74 -20.99
CA TRP A 213 -0.24 3.18 -20.77
C TRP A 213 -0.72 2.66 -19.42
N GLY A 214 -1.77 3.30 -18.89
CA GLY A 214 -2.49 2.82 -17.72
C GLY A 214 -3.99 3.05 -17.87
N VAL A 215 -4.78 2.36 -17.06
CA VAL A 215 -6.23 2.52 -16.99
C VAL A 215 -6.62 2.73 -15.54
N LEU A 216 -7.22 3.89 -15.27
CA LEU A 216 -7.94 4.17 -14.02
C LEU A 216 -9.38 3.77 -14.21
N TRP A 217 -9.85 2.88 -13.35
CA TRP A 217 -11.19 2.33 -13.37
C TRP A 217 -12.05 3.01 -12.29
N ASP A 218 -13.00 3.84 -12.70
CA ASP A 218 -13.76 4.73 -11.81
C ASP A 218 -15.08 4.08 -11.36
N VAL A 219 -14.97 2.95 -10.67
CA VAL A 219 -16.10 2.16 -10.15
C VAL A 219 -15.83 1.75 -8.71
N TYR A 220 -16.84 1.86 -7.83
CA TYR A 220 -16.66 1.81 -6.37
C TYR A 220 -17.18 0.53 -5.71
N SER A 221 -17.91 -0.30 -6.45
CA SER A 221 -18.46 -1.57 -5.95
C SER A 221 -17.39 -2.64 -5.78
N LYS A 222 -17.82 -3.84 -5.40
CA LYS A 222 -17.05 -5.07 -5.62
C LYS A 222 -16.61 -5.16 -7.08
N MET A 223 -15.35 -5.53 -7.28
CA MET A 223 -14.78 -5.72 -8.60
C MET A 223 -13.94 -7.01 -8.66
N ARG A 224 -13.60 -7.42 -9.88
CA ARG A 224 -12.65 -8.50 -10.14
C ARG A 224 -11.81 -8.14 -11.36
N PHE A 225 -10.50 -8.35 -11.26
CA PHE A 225 -9.61 -8.33 -12.41
C PHE A 225 -9.23 -9.77 -12.74
N THR A 226 -9.34 -10.17 -14.00
CA THR A 226 -8.92 -11.50 -14.45
C THR A 226 -8.16 -11.36 -15.76
N ASP A 227 -6.97 -11.97 -15.86
CA ASP A 227 -6.23 -12.12 -17.11
C ASP A 227 -6.00 -13.61 -17.38
N ASP A 228 -6.67 -14.14 -18.41
CA ASP A 228 -6.62 -15.54 -18.81
C ASP A 228 -6.69 -15.66 -20.35
N ALA A 229 -7.06 -16.84 -20.87
CA ALA A 229 -7.18 -17.08 -22.31
C ALA A 229 -8.21 -16.17 -23.02
N GLN A 230 -9.19 -15.59 -22.30
CA GLN A 230 -10.13 -14.61 -22.85
C GLN A 230 -9.67 -13.15 -22.61
N GLY A 231 -8.43 -12.95 -22.14
CA GLY A 231 -7.71 -11.68 -21.98
C GLY A 231 -8.00 -10.95 -20.68
N ALA A 232 -7.41 -9.75 -20.52
CA ALA A 232 -7.54 -8.95 -19.30
C ALA A 232 -8.91 -8.27 -19.21
N ARG A 233 -9.65 -8.61 -18.16
CA ARG A 233 -11.04 -8.19 -17.94
C ARG A 233 -11.20 -7.56 -16.57
N PHE A 234 -11.88 -6.42 -16.54
CA PHE A 234 -12.44 -5.85 -15.33
C PHE A 234 -13.93 -6.17 -15.29
N TRP A 235 -14.38 -6.73 -14.17
CA TRP A 235 -15.78 -6.92 -13.85
C TRP A 235 -16.16 -6.07 -12.64
N ALA A 236 -17.38 -5.54 -12.64
CA ALA A 236 -17.97 -4.83 -11.50
C ALA A 236 -19.40 -5.29 -11.23
N GLU A 237 -19.73 -5.47 -9.96
CA GLU A 237 -21.07 -5.85 -9.50
C GLU A 237 -22.10 -4.72 -9.71
N SER A 238 -21.67 -3.47 -9.54
CA SER A 238 -22.54 -2.31 -9.68
C SER A 238 -21.76 -1.10 -10.19
N ALA A 239 -22.09 -0.65 -11.39
CA ALA A 239 -21.50 0.52 -12.04
C ALA A 239 -22.61 1.46 -12.52
N PRO A 240 -23.10 2.39 -11.68
CA PRO A 240 -24.22 3.26 -12.03
C PRO A 240 -23.94 4.14 -13.26
N ALA A 241 -22.70 4.56 -13.48
CA ALA A 241 -22.31 5.31 -14.68
C ALA A 241 -22.25 4.45 -15.97
N GLY A 242 -22.38 3.13 -15.85
CA GLY A 242 -21.96 2.18 -16.86
C GLY A 242 -20.44 1.99 -16.81
N ALA A 243 -19.80 1.81 -17.95
CA ALA A 243 -18.34 1.87 -18.01
C ALA A 243 -17.88 3.31 -17.79
N ASP A 244 -16.90 3.49 -16.92
CA ASP A 244 -16.21 4.76 -16.71
C ASP A 244 -14.74 4.46 -16.41
N TYR A 245 -13.89 4.71 -17.41
CA TYR A 245 -12.46 4.49 -17.26
C TYR A 245 -11.67 5.60 -17.95
N TYR A 246 -10.45 5.81 -17.47
CA TYR A 246 -9.54 6.80 -18.01
C TYR A 246 -8.29 6.09 -18.50
N LEU A 247 -8.04 6.15 -19.80
CA LEU A 247 -6.77 5.73 -20.37
C LEU A 247 -5.75 6.85 -20.24
N VAL A 248 -4.60 6.50 -19.69
CA VAL A 248 -3.47 7.40 -19.46
C VAL A 248 -2.32 6.93 -20.35
N ALA A 249 -1.99 7.69 -21.37
CA ALA A 249 -0.89 7.42 -22.29
C ALA A 249 0.38 8.19 -21.91
N GLY A 250 1.53 7.53 -21.98
CA GLY A 250 2.83 8.11 -21.69
C GLY A 250 3.92 7.67 -22.67
N THR A 251 5.06 8.36 -22.64
CA THR A 251 6.29 7.92 -23.32
C THR A 251 7.19 7.12 -22.38
N THR A 252 7.05 7.34 -21.08
CA THR A 252 7.65 6.58 -19.98
C THR A 252 6.55 6.09 -19.02
N MET A 253 6.88 5.18 -18.10
CA MET A 253 5.94 4.81 -17.03
C MET A 253 5.76 5.94 -16.00
N ASP A 254 6.74 6.83 -15.84
CA ASP A 254 6.59 8.04 -15.01
C ASP A 254 5.57 9.01 -15.61
N ASP A 255 5.50 9.16 -16.93
CA ASP A 255 4.47 9.98 -17.59
C ASP A 255 3.06 9.44 -17.31
N VAL A 256 2.93 8.12 -17.22
CA VAL A 256 1.66 7.47 -16.85
C VAL A 256 1.29 7.82 -15.39
N MET A 257 2.27 7.86 -14.48
CA MET A 257 2.02 8.28 -13.10
C MET A 257 1.67 9.77 -13.02
N ALA A 258 2.37 10.62 -13.77
CA ALA A 258 2.08 12.05 -13.85
C ALA A 258 0.67 12.28 -14.39
N GLY A 259 0.25 11.54 -15.42
CA GLY A 259 -1.11 11.58 -15.96
C GLY A 259 -2.17 11.16 -14.94
N TYR A 260 -1.90 10.11 -14.14
CA TYR A 260 -2.76 9.75 -13.01
C TYR A 260 -2.88 10.89 -11.99
N ARG A 261 -1.78 11.55 -11.66
CA ARG A 261 -1.79 12.69 -10.70
C ARG A 261 -2.49 13.91 -11.27
N GLN A 262 -2.40 14.15 -12.58
CA GLN A 262 -3.19 15.18 -13.26
C GLN A 262 -4.68 14.91 -13.12
N LEU A 263 -5.12 13.66 -13.24
CA LEU A 263 -6.54 13.29 -13.09
C LEU A 263 -7.02 13.37 -11.63
N THR A 264 -6.20 12.88 -10.69
CA THR A 264 -6.65 12.55 -9.32
C THR A 264 -6.13 13.47 -8.23
N GLY A 265 -5.25 14.43 -8.57
CA GLY A 265 -4.65 15.39 -7.65
C GLY A 265 -3.21 15.04 -7.25
N ALA A 266 -2.40 16.08 -7.00
CA ALA A 266 -1.05 15.94 -6.48
C ALA A 266 -1.05 15.33 -5.06
N ALA A 267 0.01 14.62 -4.71
CA ALA A 267 0.25 14.20 -3.33
C ALA A 267 0.87 15.39 -2.57
N PRO A 268 0.25 15.92 -1.51
CA PRO A 268 0.84 17.00 -0.74
C PRO A 268 2.11 16.54 -0.04
N LEU A 269 3.06 17.45 0.17
CA LEU A 269 4.20 17.16 1.03
C LEU A 269 3.71 16.89 2.46
N PHE A 270 4.15 15.76 3.03
CA PHE A 270 4.03 15.52 4.47
C PHE A 270 4.93 16.48 5.27
N PRO A 271 4.69 16.63 6.59
CA PRO A 271 5.69 17.21 7.47
C PRO A 271 7.05 16.53 7.25
N LYS A 272 8.14 17.29 7.23
CA LYS A 272 9.48 16.76 6.95
C LYS A 272 9.91 15.70 7.97
N SER A 273 9.43 15.82 9.21
CA SER A 273 9.57 14.80 10.28
C SER A 273 9.00 13.43 9.88
N ALA A 274 8.04 13.36 8.94
CA ALA A 274 7.51 12.11 8.42
C ALA A 274 8.54 11.30 7.60
N LEU A 275 9.65 11.90 7.19
CA LEU A 275 10.75 11.18 6.55
C LEU A 275 11.70 10.52 7.57
N GLY A 276 11.57 10.85 8.85
CA GLY A 276 12.29 10.24 9.96
C GLY A 276 11.70 8.89 10.41
N LEU A 277 12.08 8.47 11.62
CA LEU A 277 11.57 7.23 12.23
C LEU A 277 10.26 7.49 12.99
N PHE A 278 9.28 6.63 12.74
CA PHE A 278 8.09 6.45 13.57
C PHE A 278 8.30 5.24 14.50
N MET A 279 8.33 5.49 15.80
CA MET A 279 8.26 4.42 16.81
C MET A 279 6.82 4.27 17.29
N SER A 280 6.28 3.06 17.13
CA SER A 280 4.92 2.70 17.53
C SER A 280 4.91 1.34 18.23
N LYS A 281 3.83 1.06 18.94
CA LYS A 281 3.54 -0.21 19.60
C LYS A 281 2.04 -0.36 19.74
N GLU A 282 1.54 -1.60 19.71
CA GLU A 282 0.23 -1.98 20.26
C GLU A 282 0.48 -2.51 21.70
N ARG A 283 0.35 -1.70 22.76
CA ARG A 283 0.10 -0.26 22.81
C ARG A 283 0.81 0.39 24.01
N TYR A 284 1.12 1.69 23.93
CA TYR A 284 1.49 2.46 25.12
C TYR A 284 0.26 2.66 26.01
N LYS A 285 0.34 2.22 27.27
CA LYS A 285 -0.81 2.14 28.18
C LYS A 285 -1.08 3.44 28.91
N THR A 286 -0.04 4.23 29.16
CA THR A 286 -0.10 5.48 29.93
C THR A 286 0.76 6.57 29.30
N GLN A 287 0.45 7.83 29.63
CA GLN A 287 1.23 9.00 29.29
C GLN A 287 2.70 8.86 29.72
N GLN A 288 2.94 8.36 30.94
CA GLN A 288 4.30 8.20 31.46
C GLN A 288 5.11 7.19 30.65
N GLN A 289 4.52 6.04 30.29
CA GLN A 289 5.20 5.02 29.48
C GLN A 289 5.61 5.59 28.12
N LEU A 290 4.72 6.32 27.45
CA LEU A 290 5.01 6.95 26.16
C LEU A 290 6.18 7.94 26.27
N LEU A 291 6.16 8.80 27.30
CA LEU A 291 7.23 9.77 27.55
C LEU A 291 8.56 9.08 27.89
N ASP A 292 8.55 7.99 28.66
CA ASP A 292 9.76 7.27 29.04
C ASP A 292 10.44 6.62 27.83
N VAL A 293 9.65 6.08 26.90
CA VAL A 293 10.18 5.56 25.62
C VAL A 293 10.84 6.69 24.83
N ALA A 294 10.14 7.81 24.61
CA ALA A 294 10.70 8.94 23.86
C ALA A 294 11.98 9.51 24.51
N LYS A 295 12.00 9.64 25.85
CA LYS A 295 13.19 10.03 26.61
C LYS A 295 14.33 9.02 26.45
N ARG A 296 14.02 7.72 26.42
CA ARG A 296 15.03 6.68 26.24
C ARG A 296 15.68 6.74 24.87
N PHE A 297 14.94 7.01 23.80
CA PHE A 297 15.52 7.23 22.46
C PHE A 297 16.56 8.35 22.47
N ARG A 298 16.24 9.49 23.09
CA ARG A 298 17.18 10.62 23.24
C ARG A 298 18.38 10.27 24.10
N ALA A 299 18.18 9.60 25.23
CA ALA A 299 19.27 9.18 26.12
C ALA A 299 20.22 8.18 25.44
N GLU A 300 19.72 7.37 24.50
CA GLU A 300 20.50 6.39 23.74
C GLU A 300 21.08 6.95 22.43
N HIS A 301 20.84 8.23 22.12
CA HIS A 301 21.20 8.86 20.85
C HIS A 301 20.71 8.08 19.62
N PHE A 302 19.55 7.42 19.75
CA PHE A 302 18.90 6.72 18.65
C PHE A 302 17.91 7.67 17.96
N PRO A 303 17.96 7.83 16.62
CA PRO A 303 17.10 8.78 15.94
C PRO A 303 15.60 8.48 16.10
N LEU A 304 14.78 9.50 16.34
CA LEU A 304 13.32 9.41 16.47
C LEU A 304 12.68 10.75 16.11
N ASP A 305 11.69 10.75 15.21
CA ASP A 305 10.92 11.94 14.85
C ASP A 305 9.48 11.87 15.33
N THR A 306 8.85 10.69 15.27
CA THR A 306 7.44 10.52 15.64
C THR A 306 7.27 9.36 16.61
N ILE A 307 6.58 9.60 17.73
CA ILE A 307 6.06 8.55 18.59
C ILE A 307 4.55 8.41 18.35
N VAL A 308 4.05 7.17 18.36
CA VAL A 308 2.65 6.89 18.05
C VAL A 308 1.93 6.34 19.28
N GLN A 309 0.83 7.00 19.66
CA GLN A 309 -0.13 6.47 20.63
C GLN A 309 -1.21 5.68 19.90
N ASP A 310 -1.24 4.38 20.14
CA ASP A 310 -2.24 3.46 19.60
C ASP A 310 -3.58 3.53 20.39
N TRP A 311 -4.54 2.67 20.04
CA TRP A 311 -5.91 2.57 20.56
C TRP A 311 -6.00 2.49 22.10
N GLN A 312 -7.21 2.68 22.63
CA GLN A 312 -7.52 2.67 24.06
C GLN A 312 -6.81 3.75 24.88
N TYR A 313 -6.47 4.94 24.36
CA TYR A 313 -6.12 6.09 25.22
C TYR A 313 -7.37 6.79 25.78
N TRP A 314 -8.52 6.64 25.12
CA TRP A 314 -9.84 7.15 25.52
C TRP A 314 -10.46 6.42 26.71
N GLY A 315 -10.18 5.13 26.85
CA GLY A 315 -10.81 4.21 27.80
C GLY A 315 -10.56 2.75 27.39
N GLY A 316 -11.41 1.83 27.82
CA GLY A 316 -11.39 0.42 27.45
C GLY A 316 -12.19 0.11 26.18
N ASP A 317 -12.21 -1.16 25.80
CA ASP A 317 -13.01 -1.67 24.68
C ASP A 317 -14.48 -1.92 25.04
N LYS A 318 -14.79 -2.13 26.33
CA LYS A 318 -16.13 -2.50 26.83
C LYS A 318 -16.90 -1.37 27.53
N ASP A 319 -16.30 -0.21 27.70
CA ASP A 319 -16.86 0.89 28.51
C ASP A 319 -17.66 1.93 27.72
N GLY A 320 -17.81 1.72 26.40
CA GLY A 320 -18.58 2.62 25.52
C GLY A 320 -17.84 3.87 25.06
N THR A 321 -16.58 4.08 25.47
CA THR A 321 -15.79 5.28 25.13
C THR A 321 -14.96 5.16 23.86
N TRP A 322 -15.11 4.04 23.13
CA TRP A 322 -14.32 3.68 21.95
C TRP A 322 -14.17 4.84 20.95
N SER A 323 -12.93 5.22 20.62
CA SER A 323 -12.64 6.28 19.64
C SER A 323 -13.41 7.60 19.89
N GLY A 324 -13.65 7.94 21.17
CA GLY A 324 -14.41 9.14 21.55
C GLY A 324 -13.67 10.46 21.31
N MET A 325 -12.43 10.43 20.82
CA MET A 325 -11.51 11.57 20.75
C MET A 325 -11.31 12.26 22.10
N THR A 326 -11.33 11.47 23.17
CA THR A 326 -11.11 11.91 24.56
C THR A 326 -9.93 11.17 25.17
N TRP A 327 -9.45 11.65 26.32
CA TRP A 327 -8.32 11.04 27.03
C TRP A 327 -8.80 10.53 28.39
N ASN A 328 -8.48 9.27 28.69
CA ASN A 328 -8.74 8.70 30.00
C ASN A 328 -7.85 9.39 31.05
N ALA A 329 -8.47 10.15 31.95
CA ALA A 329 -7.75 11.01 32.90
C ALA A 329 -6.87 10.25 33.92
N GLU A 330 -7.12 8.95 34.15
CA GLU A 330 -6.27 8.14 35.03
C GLU A 330 -4.95 7.76 34.35
N ARG A 331 -5.00 7.37 33.07
CA ARG A 331 -3.83 6.92 32.30
C ARG A 331 -3.11 8.04 31.55
N PHE A 332 -3.84 9.08 31.19
CA PHE A 332 -3.38 10.27 30.47
C PHE A 332 -3.88 11.54 31.17
N PRO A 333 -3.37 11.84 32.39
CA PRO A 333 -3.87 12.94 33.23
C PRO A 333 -3.57 14.34 32.67
N ASP A 334 -2.54 14.50 31.83
CA ASP A 334 -2.18 15.78 31.23
C ASP A 334 -1.70 15.60 29.77
N PRO A 335 -2.63 15.38 28.82
CA PRO A 335 -2.28 15.16 27.42
C PRO A 335 -1.57 16.37 26.79
N ARG A 336 -1.92 17.61 27.21
CA ARG A 336 -1.24 18.82 26.71
C ARG A 336 0.19 18.88 27.21
N GLY A 337 0.43 18.64 28.51
CA GLY A 337 1.79 18.59 29.06
C GLY A 337 2.64 17.46 28.46
N MET A 338 2.01 16.33 28.11
CA MET A 338 2.66 15.25 27.35
C MET A 338 3.17 15.74 26.00
N VAL A 339 2.28 16.35 25.19
CA VAL A 339 2.63 16.89 23.87
C VAL A 339 3.69 18.00 24.00
N ASP A 340 3.52 18.93 24.94
CA ASP A 340 4.48 20.00 25.18
C ASP A 340 5.88 19.46 25.55
N THR A 341 5.95 18.36 26.32
CA THR A 341 7.21 17.68 26.63
C THR A 341 7.83 17.07 25.39
N LEU A 342 7.04 16.34 24.59
CA LEU A 342 7.50 15.74 23.34
C LEU A 342 8.06 16.79 22.38
N HIS A 343 7.34 17.90 22.19
CA HIS A 343 7.74 18.97 21.27
C HIS A 343 8.94 19.76 21.78
N ARG A 344 8.86 20.31 23.00
CA ARG A 344 9.82 21.33 23.46
C ARG A 344 11.09 20.74 24.09
N GLN A 345 11.01 19.54 24.65
CA GLN A 345 12.16 18.92 25.34
C GLN A 345 12.77 17.80 24.50
N LEU A 346 11.96 17.11 23.69
CA LEU A 346 12.40 15.92 22.98
C LEU A 346 12.44 16.11 21.46
N ASN A 347 11.91 17.20 20.89
CA ASN A 347 11.82 17.38 19.43
C ASN A 347 11.18 16.16 18.72
N THR A 348 10.10 15.64 19.30
CA THR A 348 9.39 14.44 18.81
C THR A 348 7.93 14.78 18.58
N GLN A 349 7.40 14.41 17.43
CA GLN A 349 5.98 14.55 17.08
C GLN A 349 5.15 13.43 17.70
N LEU A 350 3.86 13.69 17.95
CA LEU A 350 2.88 12.73 18.40
C LEU A 350 1.87 12.42 17.29
N MET A 351 1.77 11.15 16.94
CA MET A 351 0.64 10.61 16.16
C MET A 351 -0.32 9.87 17.09
N VAL A 352 -1.63 10.00 16.87
CA VAL A 352 -2.66 9.35 17.71
C VAL A 352 -3.65 8.55 16.87
N SER A 353 -3.97 7.33 17.33
CA SER A 353 -4.98 6.45 16.75
C SER A 353 -6.39 7.03 16.84
N ILE A 354 -7.16 6.90 15.77
CA ILE A 354 -8.57 7.27 15.63
C ILE A 354 -9.25 6.20 14.78
N TRP A 355 -10.53 5.93 15.04
CA TRP A 355 -11.28 4.89 14.35
C TRP A 355 -12.62 5.44 13.84
N PRO A 356 -13.15 4.92 12.72
CA PRO A 356 -14.49 5.24 12.25
C PRO A 356 -15.59 4.57 13.09
N SER A 357 -15.27 3.51 13.82
CA SER A 357 -16.12 3.00 14.89
C SER A 357 -16.11 3.99 16.05
N VAL A 358 -17.27 4.47 16.46
CA VAL A 358 -17.45 5.44 17.56
C VAL A 358 -18.31 4.82 18.65
N GLY A 359 -17.81 4.85 19.88
CA GLY A 359 -18.44 4.31 21.09
C GLY A 359 -19.70 5.06 21.49
N ASP A 360 -20.72 4.31 21.93
CA ASP A 360 -22.07 4.80 22.21
C ASP A 360 -22.12 5.86 23.32
N ASP A 361 -21.20 5.79 24.29
CA ASP A 361 -21.20 6.66 25.47
C ASP A 361 -20.30 7.90 25.28
N THR A 362 -20.17 8.38 24.04
CA THR A 362 -19.32 9.52 23.67
C THR A 362 -20.14 10.71 23.16
N ALA A 363 -19.68 11.93 23.44
CA ALA A 363 -20.31 13.15 22.91
C ALA A 363 -20.35 13.16 21.37
N LEU A 364 -19.34 12.55 20.72
CA LEU A 364 -19.30 12.36 19.28
C LEU A 364 -20.44 11.45 18.79
N ALA A 365 -20.63 10.28 19.40
CA ALA A 365 -21.72 9.38 19.05
C ALA A 365 -23.09 10.03 19.23
N HIS A 366 -23.31 10.73 20.33
CA HIS A 366 -24.59 11.38 20.62
C HIS A 366 -24.92 12.47 19.56
N GLU A 367 -23.92 13.23 19.11
CA GLU A 367 -24.11 14.25 18.07
C GLU A 367 -24.39 13.61 16.70
N LEU A 368 -23.72 12.50 16.35
CA LEU A 368 -23.98 11.75 15.13
C LEU A 368 -25.37 11.07 15.15
N ASP A 369 -25.77 10.50 16.29
CA ASP A 369 -27.07 9.83 16.46
C ASP A 369 -28.24 10.78 16.35
N ALA A 370 -28.10 12.01 16.88
CA ALA A 370 -29.10 13.06 16.73
C ALA A 370 -29.38 13.41 15.25
N LYS A 371 -28.51 12.98 14.32
CA LYS A 371 -28.61 13.14 12.88
C LYS A 371 -28.79 11.83 12.11
N GLY A 372 -28.82 10.68 12.80
CA GLY A 372 -28.90 9.36 12.16
C GLY A 372 -27.65 9.00 11.35
N LEU A 373 -26.46 9.50 11.76
CA LEU A 373 -25.21 9.36 11.01
C LEU A 373 -24.29 8.24 11.55
N ARG A 374 -24.86 7.22 12.20
CA ARG A 374 -24.16 5.97 12.56
C ARG A 374 -24.95 4.76 12.07
N PHE A 375 -24.22 3.73 11.63
CA PHE A 375 -24.82 2.50 11.14
C PHE A 375 -25.14 1.52 12.28
N ALA A 376 -26.28 0.85 12.19
CA ALA A 376 -26.81 0.00 13.26
C ALA A 376 -25.86 -1.15 13.71
N PRO A 377 -25.19 -1.90 12.82
CA PRO A 377 -24.28 -2.98 13.23
C PRO A 377 -23.19 -2.50 14.19
N LYS A 378 -22.98 -3.24 15.29
CA LYS A 378 -21.96 -2.93 16.29
C LYS A 378 -20.61 -3.48 15.86
N HIS A 379 -19.56 -2.73 16.18
CA HIS A 379 -18.16 -3.13 16.02
C HIS A 379 -17.85 -4.37 16.87
N TRP A 380 -17.20 -5.37 16.27
CA TRP A 380 -16.99 -6.70 16.86
C TRP A 380 -16.16 -6.70 18.15
N ILE A 381 -15.11 -5.87 18.23
CA ILE A 381 -14.27 -5.79 19.45
C ILE A 381 -15.05 -5.13 20.58
N SER A 382 -15.64 -3.97 20.32
CA SER A 382 -16.24 -3.15 21.37
C SER A 382 -17.60 -3.68 21.82
N GLY A 383 -18.42 -4.14 20.88
CA GLY A 383 -19.85 -4.42 21.12
C GLY A 383 -20.70 -3.19 21.43
N LYS A 384 -20.07 -2.01 21.62
CA LYS A 384 -20.70 -0.73 21.99
C LYS A 384 -20.23 0.43 21.11
N ALA A 385 -19.76 0.15 19.90
CA ALA A 385 -19.35 1.17 18.94
C ALA A 385 -20.01 0.91 17.59
N GLN A 386 -20.25 1.98 16.84
CA GLN A 386 -20.88 1.94 15.51
C GLN A 386 -20.08 2.76 14.53
N ILE A 387 -20.07 2.34 13.27
CA ILE A 387 -19.41 3.06 12.19
C ILE A 387 -20.18 4.34 11.89
N TYR A 388 -19.49 5.48 11.86
CA TYR A 388 -20.11 6.73 11.41
C TYR A 388 -20.24 6.80 9.88
N ASP A 389 -21.24 7.52 9.38
CA ASP A 389 -21.43 7.71 7.94
C ASP A 389 -20.48 8.77 7.39
N ALA A 390 -19.29 8.31 6.97
CA ALA A 390 -18.29 9.14 6.32
C ALA A 390 -18.67 9.62 4.91
N PHE A 391 -19.75 9.09 4.31
CA PHE A 391 -20.25 9.60 3.02
C PHE A 391 -21.02 10.90 3.19
N SER A 392 -21.62 11.13 4.37
CA SER A 392 -22.27 12.39 4.72
C SER A 392 -21.24 13.50 4.94
N VAL A 393 -21.46 14.66 4.31
CA VAL A 393 -20.65 15.88 4.59
C VAL A 393 -20.80 16.26 6.07
N GLU A 394 -22.04 16.30 6.59
CA GLU A 394 -22.32 16.62 7.98
C GLU A 394 -21.68 15.60 8.94
N GLY A 395 -21.65 14.31 8.57
CA GLY A 395 -20.98 13.26 9.35
C GLY A 395 -19.48 13.49 9.48
N ARG A 396 -18.82 13.85 8.38
CA ARG A 396 -17.39 14.20 8.37
C ARG A 396 -17.10 15.47 9.17
N ASP A 397 -17.95 16.49 9.06
CA ASP A 397 -17.80 17.75 9.80
C ASP A 397 -17.92 17.53 11.31
N ILE A 398 -18.91 16.75 11.75
CA ILE A 398 -19.09 16.37 13.15
C ILE A 398 -17.89 15.56 13.65
N TYR A 399 -17.48 14.53 12.90
CA TYR A 399 -16.33 13.71 13.26
C TYR A 399 -15.05 14.56 13.42
N PHE A 400 -14.76 15.41 12.43
CA PHE A 400 -13.59 16.29 12.47
C PHE A 400 -13.66 17.31 13.61
N LYS A 401 -14.82 17.88 13.92
CA LYS A 401 -15.00 18.79 15.06
C LYS A 401 -14.51 18.17 16.37
N HIS A 402 -14.84 16.89 16.62
CA HIS A 402 -14.40 16.17 17.81
C HIS A 402 -12.92 15.79 17.75
N VAL A 403 -12.42 15.34 16.60
CA VAL A 403 -10.98 15.09 16.37
C VAL A 403 -10.16 16.36 16.66
N LYS A 404 -10.58 17.50 16.10
CA LYS A 404 -9.90 18.79 16.30
C LYS A 404 -9.86 19.16 17.78
N LYS A 405 -11.01 19.20 18.43
CA LYS A 405 -11.13 19.61 19.84
C LYS A 405 -10.36 18.67 20.77
N GLY A 406 -10.47 17.36 20.56
CA GLY A 406 -9.94 16.34 21.44
C GLY A 406 -8.45 16.07 21.27
N LEU A 407 -7.91 16.29 20.07
CA LEU A 407 -6.56 15.88 19.70
C LEU A 407 -5.73 17.03 19.13
N LEU A 408 -6.16 17.62 18.01
CA LEU A 408 -5.35 18.61 17.28
C LEU A 408 -5.16 19.91 18.08
N ASP A 409 -6.21 20.38 18.75
CA ASP A 409 -6.15 21.58 19.60
C ASP A 409 -5.25 21.37 20.82
N ILE A 410 -5.07 20.11 21.29
CA ILE A 410 -4.12 19.75 22.35
C ILE A 410 -2.68 19.78 21.83
N GLY A 411 -2.48 19.62 20.53
CA GLY A 411 -1.19 19.68 19.84
C GLY A 411 -0.76 18.37 19.19
N VAL A 412 -1.65 17.38 19.06
CA VAL A 412 -1.37 16.16 18.26
C VAL A 412 -1.00 16.57 16.82
N ASP A 413 0.06 15.96 16.28
CA ASP A 413 0.67 16.38 15.02
C ASP A 413 0.15 15.61 13.80
N ALA A 414 -0.22 14.35 14.02
CA ALA A 414 -0.69 13.46 12.97
C ALA A 414 -1.73 12.48 13.52
N LEU A 415 -2.53 11.92 12.62
CA LEU A 415 -3.61 11.00 12.97
C LEU A 415 -3.32 9.62 12.38
N TRP A 416 -3.74 8.57 13.07
CA TRP A 416 -3.70 7.21 12.58
C TRP A 416 -5.13 6.66 12.54
N MET A 417 -5.72 6.61 11.35
CA MET A 417 -7.08 6.16 11.12
C MET A 417 -7.12 4.66 10.79
N ASP A 418 -7.42 3.85 11.80
CA ASP A 418 -7.49 2.40 11.68
C ASP A 418 -8.93 1.91 11.37
N GLY A 419 -9.09 0.67 10.89
CA GLY A 419 -10.43 0.10 10.59
C GLY A 419 -11.13 0.68 9.36
N THR A 420 -10.39 1.21 8.39
CA THR A 420 -10.92 1.99 7.25
C THR A 420 -11.39 1.18 6.03
N GLU A 421 -11.44 -0.14 6.13
CA GLU A 421 -11.85 -1.04 5.04
C GLU A 421 -13.34 -0.96 4.66
N VAL A 422 -14.33 -1.17 5.54
CA VAL A 422 -14.48 -0.90 7.00
C VAL A 422 -14.45 -2.15 7.90
N GLU A 423 -13.83 -2.04 9.08
CA GLU A 423 -13.84 -3.11 10.10
C GLU A 423 -15.13 -3.09 10.93
N VAL A 424 -15.97 -4.14 10.81
CA VAL A 424 -17.28 -4.22 11.50
C VAL A 424 -17.48 -5.53 12.25
N GLY A 425 -17.65 -6.66 11.56
CA GLY A 425 -18.02 -7.95 12.15
C GLY A 425 -16.85 -8.88 12.46
N GLY A 426 -15.64 -8.54 12.02
CA GLY A 426 -14.38 -9.22 12.35
C GLY A 426 -13.18 -8.37 11.97
N ALA A 427 -11.97 -8.93 12.10
CA ALA A 427 -10.69 -8.24 11.84
C ALA A 427 -10.40 -7.94 10.35
N ALA A 428 -11.39 -8.10 9.48
CA ALA A 428 -11.34 -7.84 8.04
C ALA A 428 -10.27 -8.62 7.26
N HIS A 429 -9.94 -9.86 7.66
CA HIS A 429 -8.97 -10.69 6.92
C HIS A 429 -9.54 -11.40 5.70
N ASP A 430 -10.79 -11.90 5.77
CA ASP A 430 -11.45 -12.59 4.66
C ASP A 430 -12.26 -11.60 3.80
N PRO A 431 -12.02 -11.52 2.49
CA PRO A 431 -12.73 -10.58 1.62
C PRO A 431 -14.24 -10.87 1.49
N GLY A 432 -14.68 -12.12 1.66
CA GLY A 432 -16.10 -12.48 1.62
C GLY A 432 -16.84 -12.03 2.87
N GLU A 433 -16.24 -12.21 4.05
CA GLU A 433 -16.74 -11.68 5.32
C GLU A 433 -16.80 -10.15 5.30
N VAL A 434 -15.73 -9.48 4.85
CA VAL A 434 -15.69 -8.01 4.74
C VAL A 434 -16.78 -7.50 3.81
N GLU A 435 -16.96 -8.12 2.65
CA GLU A 435 -18.04 -7.76 1.72
C GLU A 435 -19.42 -7.87 2.39
N ALA A 436 -19.70 -9.00 3.04
CA ALA A 436 -20.97 -9.25 3.70
C ALA A 436 -21.23 -8.24 4.83
N ASP A 437 -20.19 -7.93 5.62
CA ASP A 437 -20.26 -6.98 6.73
C ASP A 437 -20.55 -5.55 6.27
N ILE A 438 -19.82 -5.06 5.26
CA ILE A 438 -20.02 -3.72 4.75
C ILE A 438 -21.40 -3.59 4.10
N LYS A 439 -21.85 -4.59 3.32
CA LYS A 439 -23.21 -4.60 2.73
C LYS A 439 -24.30 -4.61 3.81
N ARG A 440 -24.07 -5.27 4.95
CA ARG A 440 -25.00 -5.30 6.10
C ARG A 440 -25.16 -3.94 6.80
N LEU A 441 -24.24 -2.99 6.60
CA LEU A 441 -24.43 -1.60 7.04
C LEU A 441 -25.59 -0.91 6.31
N GLY A 442 -26.00 -1.43 5.14
CA GLY A 442 -27.17 -0.97 4.39
C GLY A 442 -26.89 0.24 3.51
N ARG A 443 -27.53 1.37 3.80
CA ARG A 443 -27.45 2.60 2.98
C ARG A 443 -26.69 3.70 3.70
N ASN A 444 -25.67 4.24 3.03
CA ASN A 444 -24.99 5.47 3.40
C ASN A 444 -25.61 6.69 2.70
N ALA A 445 -25.11 7.89 3.00
CA ALA A 445 -25.60 9.15 2.45
C ALA A 445 -25.55 9.25 0.90
N MET A 446 -24.74 8.43 0.22
CA MET A 446 -24.65 8.38 -1.25
C MET A 446 -25.44 7.21 -1.88
N GLY A 447 -25.87 6.23 -1.10
CA GLY A 447 -26.64 5.08 -1.56
C GLY A 447 -26.31 3.78 -0.82
N ASP A 448 -26.73 2.66 -1.39
CA ASP A 448 -26.43 1.32 -0.85
C ASP A 448 -24.93 1.01 -0.89
N PHE A 449 -24.40 0.38 0.16
CA PHE A 449 -22.99 0.02 0.25
C PHE A 449 -22.52 -0.93 -0.86
N THR A 450 -23.41 -1.72 -1.48
CA THR A 450 -23.08 -2.53 -2.65
C THR A 450 -22.55 -1.67 -3.82
N ARG A 451 -22.96 -0.40 -3.91
CA ARG A 451 -22.50 0.56 -4.94
C ARG A 451 -21.19 1.26 -4.57
N TYR A 452 -20.82 1.28 -3.28
CA TYR A 452 -19.72 2.09 -2.73
C TYR A 452 -18.82 1.28 -1.77
N LEU A 453 -18.69 -0.02 -2.04
CA LEU A 453 -18.08 -0.99 -1.13
C LEU A 453 -16.65 -0.62 -0.73
N ASN A 454 -15.83 -0.19 -1.68
CA ASN A 454 -14.39 -0.11 -1.51
C ASN A 454 -13.84 1.30 -1.20
N VAL A 455 -14.71 2.32 -1.15
CA VAL A 455 -14.29 3.74 -1.12
C VAL A 455 -14.35 4.40 0.25
N TYR A 456 -14.60 3.65 1.32
CA TYR A 456 -14.77 4.24 2.65
C TYR A 456 -13.51 5.01 3.10
N SER A 457 -12.32 4.41 2.99
CA SER A 457 -11.03 5.04 3.34
C SER A 457 -10.84 6.42 2.67
N LEU A 458 -11.19 6.53 1.38
CA LEU A 458 -11.11 7.79 0.64
C LEU A 458 -11.97 8.89 1.27
N VAL A 459 -13.23 8.59 1.62
CA VAL A 459 -14.17 9.61 2.09
C VAL A 459 -13.92 9.97 3.56
N THR A 460 -13.50 9.02 4.41
CA THR A 460 -13.19 9.32 5.81
C THR A 460 -11.90 10.16 5.93
N THR A 461 -10.85 9.82 5.16
CA THR A 461 -9.59 10.59 5.16
C THR A 461 -9.78 11.98 4.55
N ARG A 462 -10.64 12.11 3.53
CA ARG A 462 -11.06 13.41 3.00
C ARG A 462 -11.57 14.36 4.09
N GLY A 463 -12.47 13.90 4.95
CA GLY A 463 -13.08 14.73 5.99
C GLY A 463 -12.05 15.29 6.97
N VAL A 464 -11.12 14.43 7.40
CA VAL A 464 -10.04 14.83 8.31
C VAL A 464 -9.02 15.75 7.64
N TYR A 465 -8.71 15.54 6.35
CA TYR A 465 -7.81 16.41 5.61
C TYR A 465 -8.40 17.80 5.36
N GLU A 466 -9.63 17.86 4.83
CA GLU A 466 -10.33 19.12 4.52
C GLU A 466 -10.53 19.93 5.81
N GLY A 467 -10.91 19.27 6.91
CA GLY A 467 -11.02 19.91 8.22
C GLY A 467 -9.69 20.49 8.74
N GLN A 468 -8.59 19.74 8.64
CA GLN A 468 -7.26 20.25 9.02
C GLN A 468 -6.84 21.45 8.18
N ARG A 469 -7.01 21.36 6.87
CA ARG A 469 -6.74 22.45 5.92
C ARG A 469 -7.54 23.72 6.24
N ALA A 470 -8.79 23.56 6.68
CA ALA A 470 -9.62 24.69 7.10
C ALA A 470 -9.21 25.27 8.47
N SER A 471 -8.49 24.50 9.30
CA SER A 471 -8.12 24.87 10.67
C SER A 471 -6.77 25.55 10.81
N GLY A 472 -5.89 25.47 9.80
CA GLY A 472 -4.57 26.11 9.84
C GLY A 472 -3.63 25.72 8.71
N ALA A 473 -2.43 26.28 8.74
CA ALA A 473 -1.42 26.07 7.69
C ALA A 473 -0.53 24.83 7.91
N LYS A 474 -0.63 24.15 9.05
CA LYS A 474 0.18 22.95 9.36
C LYS A 474 -0.15 21.82 8.38
N ARG A 475 0.87 21.11 7.91
CA ARG A 475 0.70 19.96 7.02
C ARG A 475 -0.06 18.85 7.74
N ALA A 476 -1.05 18.30 7.04
CA ALA A 476 -1.78 17.13 7.51
C ALA A 476 -0.95 15.86 7.26
N LEU A 477 -1.12 14.88 8.12
CA LEU A 477 -0.69 13.50 7.90
C LEU A 477 -1.69 12.56 8.54
N THR A 478 -2.24 11.63 7.76
CA THR A 478 -3.13 10.59 8.26
C THR A 478 -2.66 9.22 7.81
N LEU A 479 -2.11 8.42 8.73
CA LEU A 479 -1.84 7.00 8.51
C LEU A 479 -3.17 6.25 8.43
N THR A 480 -3.41 5.36 7.45
CA THR A 480 -4.71 4.68 7.25
C THR A 480 -4.57 3.25 6.73
N ARG A 481 -5.40 2.30 7.20
CA ARG A 481 -5.16 0.85 6.97
C ARG A 481 -5.55 0.41 5.57
N SER A 482 -6.46 1.15 4.96
CA SER A 482 -6.94 0.91 3.61
C SER A 482 -6.66 2.13 2.72
N GLY A 483 -6.77 1.95 1.41
CA GLY A 483 -6.51 2.99 0.42
C GLY A 483 -7.45 2.91 -0.77
N TRP A 484 -7.58 4.02 -1.50
CA TRP A 484 -8.28 4.07 -2.77
C TRP A 484 -7.58 5.00 -3.76
N ALA A 485 -7.92 4.90 -5.04
CA ALA A 485 -7.42 5.84 -6.05
C ALA A 485 -7.77 7.29 -5.68
N GLY A 486 -6.79 8.20 -5.85
CA GLY A 486 -6.92 9.61 -5.53
C GLY A 486 -6.72 9.97 -4.06
N GLN A 487 -6.61 8.99 -3.17
CA GLN A 487 -6.46 9.22 -1.73
C GLN A 487 -5.17 9.94 -1.35
N GLN A 488 -4.13 9.89 -2.19
CA GLN A 488 -2.87 10.62 -1.97
C GLN A 488 -3.08 12.13 -1.80
N ARG A 489 -4.13 12.70 -2.43
CA ARG A 489 -4.40 14.14 -2.36
C ARG A 489 -4.84 14.63 -0.98
N TYR A 490 -5.24 13.70 -0.10
CA TYR A 490 -5.70 13.98 1.26
C TYR A 490 -4.62 13.74 2.32
N ALA A 491 -3.36 13.78 1.92
CA ALA A 491 -2.21 13.50 2.78
C ALA A 491 -2.35 12.19 3.59
N ALA A 492 -2.95 11.19 2.97
CA ALA A 492 -3.21 9.88 3.56
C ALA A 492 -2.10 8.89 3.19
N LEU A 493 -1.55 8.25 4.21
CA LEU A 493 -0.48 7.27 4.15
C LEU A 493 -1.06 5.86 4.36
N PRO A 494 -1.24 5.05 3.31
CA PRO A 494 -1.63 3.65 3.50
C PRO A 494 -0.50 2.85 4.17
N TRP A 495 -0.86 1.90 5.03
CA TRP A 495 0.04 0.82 5.44
C TRP A 495 -0.55 -0.55 5.19
N SER A 496 0.31 -1.57 5.26
CA SER A 496 0.00 -2.93 4.85
C SER A 496 -0.93 -3.75 5.76
N GLY A 497 -1.43 -3.17 6.85
CA GLY A 497 -2.21 -3.88 7.87
C GLY A 497 -1.44 -4.85 8.74
N ASP A 498 -2.20 -5.70 9.43
CA ASP A 498 -1.77 -6.54 10.55
C ASP A 498 -1.10 -7.83 10.05
N THR A 499 0.09 -7.66 9.48
CA THR A 499 0.87 -8.75 8.88
C THR A 499 1.57 -9.62 9.93
N THR A 500 1.83 -10.89 9.63
CA THR A 500 2.56 -11.79 10.55
C THR A 500 4.05 -11.85 10.21
N ALA A 501 4.91 -11.80 11.23
CA ALA A 501 6.36 -11.85 11.09
C ALA A 501 6.83 -13.18 10.48
N SER A 502 7.23 -13.15 9.19
CA SER A 502 7.91 -14.26 8.51
C SER A 502 8.74 -13.73 7.33
N TRP A 503 9.70 -14.53 6.83
CA TRP A 503 10.46 -14.16 5.64
C TRP A 503 9.59 -14.08 4.37
N ALA A 504 8.58 -14.94 4.26
CA ALA A 504 7.61 -14.91 3.17
C ALA A 504 6.78 -13.61 3.19
N THR A 505 6.33 -13.20 4.38
CA THR A 505 5.64 -11.91 4.56
C THR A 505 6.55 -10.75 4.17
N LEU A 506 7.80 -10.73 4.63
CA LEU A 506 8.77 -9.68 4.25
C LEU A 506 8.92 -9.59 2.73
N ARG A 507 9.00 -10.71 2.01
CA ARG A 507 9.04 -10.73 0.54
C ARG A 507 7.74 -10.17 -0.07
N ALA A 508 6.57 -10.58 0.44
CA ALA A 508 5.28 -10.09 -0.04
C ALA A 508 5.12 -8.57 0.16
N GLN A 509 5.65 -8.01 1.26
CA GLN A 509 5.61 -6.56 1.51
C GLN A 509 6.36 -5.75 0.44
N ILE A 510 7.42 -6.30 -0.15
CA ILE A 510 8.17 -5.63 -1.22
C ILE A 510 7.27 -5.50 -2.46
N ALA A 511 6.74 -6.61 -2.98
CA ALA A 511 5.83 -6.61 -4.13
C ALA A 511 4.58 -5.75 -3.90
N GLY A 512 3.98 -5.86 -2.70
CA GLY A 512 2.83 -5.08 -2.28
C GLY A 512 3.07 -3.57 -2.30
N GLY A 513 4.13 -3.10 -1.64
CA GLY A 513 4.49 -1.69 -1.61
C GLY A 513 4.82 -1.11 -2.99
N LEU A 514 5.48 -1.91 -3.86
CA LEU A 514 5.76 -1.50 -5.24
C LEU A 514 4.48 -1.34 -6.07
N ASN A 515 3.52 -2.26 -5.92
CA ASN A 515 2.25 -2.19 -6.63
C ASN A 515 1.34 -1.07 -6.10
N VAL A 516 1.41 -0.71 -4.81
CA VAL A 516 0.79 0.52 -4.28
C VAL A 516 1.40 1.77 -4.92
N GLY A 517 2.73 1.82 -5.04
CA GLY A 517 3.46 2.86 -5.76
C GLY A 517 3.01 3.03 -7.21
N MET A 518 2.99 1.91 -7.95
CA MET A 518 2.58 1.86 -9.35
C MET A 518 1.06 2.00 -9.56
N ALA A 519 0.25 1.93 -8.50
CA ALA A 519 -1.16 2.29 -8.52
C ALA A 519 -1.42 3.78 -8.20
N GLY A 520 -0.35 4.58 -8.09
CA GLY A 520 -0.43 6.03 -8.00
C GLY A 520 -0.27 6.61 -6.59
N MET A 521 0.00 5.79 -5.56
CA MET A 521 0.26 6.27 -4.19
C MET A 521 1.77 6.39 -3.95
N PRO A 522 2.35 7.60 -3.84
CA PRO A 522 3.81 7.76 -3.73
C PRO A 522 4.36 7.47 -2.32
N TYR A 523 3.48 7.47 -1.32
CA TYR A 523 3.80 7.19 0.07
C TYR A 523 3.11 5.90 0.51
N TRP A 524 3.86 5.04 1.20
CA TRP A 524 3.41 3.77 1.76
C TRP A 524 4.36 3.37 2.91
N THR A 525 3.86 2.58 3.85
CA THR A 525 4.65 1.97 4.92
C THR A 525 4.12 0.60 5.31
N GLN A 526 4.82 -0.08 6.23
CA GLN A 526 4.41 -1.35 6.82
C GLN A 526 4.85 -1.41 8.29
N ASP A 527 4.52 -2.50 8.98
CA ASP A 527 4.95 -2.80 10.34
C ASP A 527 6.31 -3.51 10.35
N THR A 528 7.39 -2.74 10.52
CA THR A 528 8.75 -3.32 10.48
C THR A 528 8.90 -4.41 11.55
N GLY A 529 9.09 -5.65 11.11
CA GLY A 529 9.16 -6.84 11.96
C GLY A 529 7.86 -7.65 12.06
N GLY A 530 6.81 -7.25 11.35
CA GLY A 530 5.46 -7.84 11.39
C GLY A 530 4.65 -7.37 12.60
N PHE A 531 3.33 -7.22 12.41
CA PHE A 531 2.40 -6.92 13.50
C PHE A 531 2.38 -8.05 14.53
N PHE A 532 2.06 -9.27 14.09
CA PHE A 532 2.04 -10.46 14.93
C PHE A 532 3.40 -11.18 14.93
N VAL A 533 3.87 -11.60 16.10
CA VAL A 533 5.13 -12.34 16.26
C VAL A 533 4.86 -13.69 16.94
N ARG A 534 4.88 -14.75 16.13
CA ARG A 534 4.65 -16.13 16.59
C ARG A 534 5.93 -16.94 16.85
N HIS A 535 7.04 -16.26 17.09
CA HIS A 535 8.33 -16.90 17.36
C HIS A 535 8.45 -17.26 18.84
N ALA A 536 8.82 -18.51 19.15
CA ALA A 536 8.98 -18.97 20.53
C ALA A 536 10.00 -18.11 21.29
N GLY A 537 9.61 -17.55 22.43
CA GLY A 537 10.44 -16.63 23.21
C GLY A 537 10.41 -15.16 22.74
N GLY A 538 9.57 -14.81 21.75
CA GLY A 538 9.31 -13.43 21.35
C GLY A 538 10.57 -12.68 20.92
N GLU A 539 10.80 -11.49 21.47
CA GLU A 539 11.98 -10.65 21.19
C GLU A 539 13.30 -11.28 21.65
N ARG A 540 13.24 -12.37 22.42
CA ARG A 540 14.42 -13.15 22.83
C ARG A 540 14.83 -14.20 21.80
N ASN A 541 13.98 -14.48 20.81
CA ASN A 541 14.27 -15.46 19.77
C ASN A 541 15.31 -14.92 18.77
N PRO A 542 16.47 -15.58 18.58
CA PRO A 542 17.51 -15.11 17.67
C PRO A 542 17.09 -15.12 16.19
N ALA A 543 16.24 -16.05 15.75
CA ALA A 543 15.75 -16.09 14.38
C ALA A 543 14.83 -14.90 14.07
N TRP A 544 13.96 -14.54 15.03
CA TRP A 544 13.15 -13.32 14.89
C TRP A 544 14.00 -12.05 14.88
N ARG A 545 15.06 -11.98 15.69
CA ARG A 545 15.96 -10.82 15.70
C ARG A 545 16.69 -10.62 14.37
N GLU A 546 17.12 -11.71 13.72
CA GLU A 546 17.66 -11.62 12.36
C GLU A 546 16.60 -11.09 11.39
N LEU A 547 15.40 -11.67 11.42
CA LEU A 547 14.27 -11.22 10.59
C LEU A 547 13.99 -9.73 10.82
N TYR A 548 13.91 -9.28 12.07
CA TYR A 548 13.67 -7.88 12.43
C TYR A 548 14.77 -6.95 11.91
N ALA A 549 16.04 -7.32 12.06
CA ALA A 549 17.16 -6.55 11.53
C ALA A 549 17.10 -6.42 9.99
N ARG A 550 16.80 -7.51 9.26
CA ARG A 550 16.64 -7.49 7.79
C ARG A 550 15.40 -6.71 7.36
N TRP A 551 14.30 -6.83 8.10
CA TRP A 551 13.08 -6.06 7.85
C TRP A 551 13.32 -4.56 8.09
N ASN A 552 14.13 -4.19 9.07
CA ASN A 552 14.50 -2.81 9.32
C ASN A 552 15.33 -2.20 8.17
N GLN A 553 16.21 -3.00 7.56
CA GLN A 553 16.96 -2.60 6.36
C GLN A 553 16.04 -2.31 5.17
N PHE A 554 14.97 -3.10 5.01
CA PHE A 554 13.89 -2.78 4.09
C PHE A 554 13.18 -1.47 4.48
N GLY A 555 12.76 -1.34 5.75
CA GLY A 555 11.99 -0.21 6.25
C GLY A 555 12.63 1.16 6.03
N ILE A 556 13.96 1.28 6.11
CA ILE A 556 14.65 2.57 5.85
C ILE A 556 14.60 3.01 4.38
N PHE A 557 14.32 2.09 3.46
CA PHE A 557 14.13 2.33 2.02
C PHE A 557 12.65 2.29 1.60
N ASN A 558 11.72 2.30 2.55
CA ASN A 558 10.31 2.60 2.28
C ASN A 558 10.11 4.12 2.18
N PRO A 559 9.05 4.60 1.50
CA PRO A 559 8.74 6.04 1.48
C PRO A 559 8.66 6.63 2.89
N ILE A 560 8.02 5.92 3.83
CA ILE A 560 7.93 6.27 5.25
C ILE A 560 8.49 5.11 6.09
N TYR A 561 9.31 5.41 7.10
CA TYR A 561 10.00 4.44 7.95
C TYR A 561 9.31 4.31 9.32
N ARG A 562 8.67 3.16 9.57
CA ARG A 562 7.89 2.91 10.79
C ARG A 562 8.16 1.54 11.38
N ILE A 563 8.33 1.50 12.71
CA ILE A 563 8.40 0.28 13.52
C ILE A 563 7.11 0.19 14.33
N HIS A 564 6.43 -0.95 14.26
CA HIS A 564 5.16 -1.21 14.96
C HIS A 564 4.92 -2.72 15.12
N GLY A 565 3.99 -3.07 16.01
CA GLY A 565 3.42 -4.40 16.16
C GLY A 565 2.95 -4.69 17.59
N THR A 566 2.40 -5.89 17.78
CA THR A 566 1.95 -6.45 19.07
C THR A 566 2.85 -7.61 19.52
N ASP A 567 2.47 -8.35 20.56
CA ASP A 567 3.13 -9.55 21.14
C ASP A 567 4.48 -9.33 21.83
N VAL A 568 5.34 -8.46 21.29
CA VAL A 568 6.73 -8.28 21.74
C VAL A 568 7.17 -6.82 21.79
N GLU A 569 8.19 -6.54 22.59
CA GLU A 569 8.85 -5.24 22.64
C GLU A 569 9.81 -5.08 21.44
N ARG A 570 9.81 -3.91 20.78
CA ARG A 570 10.54 -3.68 19.51
C ARG A 570 11.48 -2.48 19.54
N GLU A 571 11.43 -1.68 20.60
CA GLU A 571 12.26 -0.49 20.73
C GLU A 571 13.75 -0.85 20.54
N PRO A 572 14.46 -0.25 19.55
CA PRO A 572 15.80 -0.68 19.17
C PRO A 572 16.81 -0.73 20.32
N TYR A 573 16.70 0.19 21.29
CA TYR A 573 17.62 0.25 22.43
C TYR A 573 17.62 -1.00 23.32
N LEU A 574 16.57 -1.84 23.28
CA LEU A 574 16.52 -3.10 24.01
C LEU A 574 17.60 -4.08 23.53
N PHE A 575 17.91 -4.03 22.23
CA PHE A 575 18.90 -4.92 21.62
C PHE A 575 20.33 -4.57 21.99
N LYS A 576 20.59 -3.39 22.56
CA LYS A 576 21.93 -3.03 23.05
C LYS A 576 22.45 -4.03 24.08
N THR A 577 21.56 -4.61 24.88
CA THR A 577 21.89 -5.67 25.85
C THR A 577 21.48 -7.05 25.35
N LEU A 578 20.33 -7.18 24.68
CA LEU A 578 19.81 -8.48 24.22
C LEU A 578 20.62 -9.08 23.07
N ASP A 579 21.10 -8.24 22.15
CA ASP A 579 21.85 -8.62 20.95
C ASP A 579 22.59 -7.41 20.31
N PRO A 580 23.84 -7.11 20.74
CA PRO A 580 24.57 -5.94 20.28
C PRO A 580 24.77 -5.85 18.76
N ALA A 581 24.83 -6.98 18.05
CA ALA A 581 24.97 -7.00 16.60
C ALA A 581 23.68 -6.54 15.91
N VAL A 582 22.52 -6.94 16.44
CA VAL A 582 21.22 -6.45 15.96
C VAL A 582 21.09 -4.95 16.25
N TYR A 583 21.43 -4.49 17.46
CA TYR A 583 21.40 -3.06 17.79
C TYR A 583 22.25 -2.21 16.84
N ASP A 584 23.49 -2.64 16.58
CA ASP A 584 24.40 -1.96 15.65
C ASP A 584 23.82 -1.90 14.22
N SER A 585 23.19 -2.98 13.74
CA SER A 585 22.48 -3.02 12.46
C SER A 585 21.31 -2.02 12.42
N LEU A 586 20.45 -2.03 13.44
CA LEU A 586 19.31 -1.12 13.55
C LEU A 586 19.75 0.35 13.58
N LEU A 587 20.76 0.67 14.38
CA LEU A 587 21.28 2.03 14.52
C LEU A 587 21.93 2.53 13.23
N LYS A 588 22.78 1.74 12.58
CA LYS A 588 23.42 2.14 11.32
C LYS A 588 22.41 2.33 10.19
N ALA A 589 21.41 1.46 10.10
CA ALA A 589 20.32 1.62 9.15
C ALA A 589 19.53 2.91 9.42
N ALA A 590 19.13 3.17 10.67
CA ALA A 590 18.46 4.41 11.03
C ALA A 590 19.35 5.64 10.73
N GLN A 591 20.63 5.63 11.08
CA GLN A 591 21.53 6.74 10.75
C GLN A 591 21.66 6.96 9.23
N LEU A 592 21.68 5.88 8.43
CA LEU A 592 21.66 6.00 6.97
C LEU A 592 20.39 6.70 6.48
N ARG A 593 19.21 6.34 7.00
CA ARG A 593 17.93 7.02 6.70
C ARG A 593 18.04 8.53 6.95
N TYR A 594 18.55 8.94 8.11
CA TYR A 594 18.64 10.35 8.47
C TYR A 594 19.69 11.11 7.66
N ARG A 595 20.82 10.46 7.35
CA ARG A 595 21.77 11.02 6.39
C ARG A 595 21.15 11.19 5.02
N LEU A 596 20.21 10.35 4.60
CA LEU A 596 19.53 10.49 3.31
C LEU A 596 18.39 11.54 3.30
N LEU A 597 18.14 12.28 4.39
CA LEU A 597 17.06 13.29 4.44
C LEU A 597 17.07 14.30 3.27
N PRO A 598 18.21 14.86 2.81
CA PRO A 598 18.21 15.76 1.64
C PRO A 598 17.80 15.05 0.35
N TYR A 599 18.19 13.78 0.18
CA TYR A 599 17.78 12.95 -0.95
C TYR A 599 16.28 12.65 -0.89
N LEU A 600 15.81 12.14 0.25
CA LEU A 600 14.41 11.82 0.51
C LEU A 600 13.49 13.01 0.31
N TYR A 601 13.90 14.20 0.76
CA TYR A 601 13.08 15.40 0.64
C TYR A 601 13.02 15.93 -0.79
N GLY A 602 14.11 15.80 -1.56
CA GLY A 602 14.06 16.03 -3.01
C GLY A 602 13.14 15.04 -3.73
N LEU A 603 13.12 13.77 -3.33
CA LEU A 603 12.18 12.79 -3.89
C LEU A 603 10.72 13.08 -3.52
N ALA A 604 10.45 13.51 -2.28
CA ALA A 604 9.13 13.94 -1.86
C ALA A 604 8.64 15.15 -2.68
N TRP A 605 9.51 16.12 -2.96
CA TRP A 605 9.21 17.22 -3.87
C TRP A 605 8.86 16.73 -5.27
N ARG A 606 9.65 15.84 -5.86
CA ARG A 606 9.34 15.26 -7.18
C ARG A 606 8.02 14.48 -7.17
N ALA A 607 7.70 13.79 -6.08
CA ALA A 607 6.42 13.08 -5.96
C ALA A 607 5.22 14.02 -5.98
N HIS A 608 5.36 15.20 -5.36
CA HIS A 608 4.38 16.27 -5.36
C HIS A 608 4.29 16.99 -6.71
N ASP A 609 5.43 17.51 -7.20
CA ASP A 609 5.54 18.44 -8.33
C ASP A 609 5.45 17.74 -9.69
N GLU A 610 6.05 16.55 -9.82
CA GLU A 610 6.17 15.82 -11.08
C GLU A 610 5.30 14.54 -11.11
N GLY A 611 4.62 14.20 -10.01
CA GLY A 611 3.90 12.94 -9.89
C GLY A 611 4.80 11.70 -9.76
N TYR A 612 6.05 11.90 -9.37
CA TYR A 612 7.06 10.82 -9.24
C TYR A 612 6.67 9.76 -8.19
N VAL A 613 7.28 8.58 -8.31
CA VAL A 613 7.15 7.45 -7.37
C VAL A 613 8.50 7.18 -6.73
N MET A 614 8.55 7.12 -5.39
CA MET A 614 9.79 6.99 -4.62
C MET A 614 10.30 5.55 -4.57
N MET A 615 9.43 4.58 -4.31
CA MET A 615 9.72 3.15 -4.26
C MET A 615 9.20 2.48 -5.53
N ARG A 616 10.10 2.03 -6.41
CA ARG A 616 9.82 1.83 -7.84
C ARG A 616 10.13 0.41 -8.27
N GLY A 617 9.15 -0.29 -8.84
CA GLY A 617 9.39 -1.58 -9.48
C GLY A 617 10.41 -1.43 -10.62
N LEU A 618 11.26 -2.43 -10.85
CA LEU A 618 12.32 -2.33 -11.87
C LEU A 618 11.76 -2.07 -13.27
N ALA A 619 10.53 -2.47 -13.55
CA ALA A 619 9.85 -2.18 -14.80
C ALA A 619 9.63 -0.69 -15.07
N MET A 620 9.58 0.19 -14.05
CA MET A 620 9.44 1.63 -14.26
C MET A 620 10.66 2.23 -14.97
N ASP A 621 11.86 1.79 -14.56
CA ASP A 621 13.13 2.33 -15.06
C ASP A 621 13.74 1.45 -16.18
N PHE A 622 13.38 0.16 -16.22
CA PHE A 622 13.89 -0.83 -17.17
C PHE A 622 12.77 -1.66 -17.83
N PRO A 623 11.69 -1.05 -18.34
CA PRO A 623 10.52 -1.76 -18.87
C PRO A 623 10.85 -2.70 -20.03
N ASP A 624 11.93 -2.47 -20.78
CA ASP A 624 12.30 -3.28 -21.95
C ASP A 624 13.20 -4.49 -21.60
N GLN A 625 13.68 -4.58 -20.36
CA GLN A 625 14.49 -5.70 -19.87
C GLN A 625 13.56 -6.77 -19.27
N LYS A 626 13.11 -7.71 -20.10
CA LYS A 626 12.14 -8.77 -19.73
C LYS A 626 12.44 -9.48 -18.39
N PRO A 627 13.69 -9.88 -18.06
CA PRO A 627 13.99 -10.56 -16.80
C PRO A 627 13.68 -9.74 -15.55
N LEU A 628 13.61 -8.40 -15.65
CA LEU A 628 13.40 -7.50 -14.51
C LEU A 628 11.92 -7.27 -14.20
N ARG A 629 11.01 -7.65 -15.10
CA ARG A 629 9.58 -7.32 -15.01
C ARG A 629 8.85 -8.08 -13.91
N GLN A 630 9.34 -9.26 -13.54
CA GLN A 630 8.73 -10.13 -12.53
C GLN A 630 9.53 -10.17 -11.22
N VAL A 631 10.60 -9.36 -11.12
CA VAL A 631 11.42 -9.29 -9.91
C VAL A 631 10.61 -8.65 -8.79
N ASP A 632 10.42 -9.40 -7.71
CA ASP A 632 9.54 -9.09 -6.57
C ASP A 632 10.31 -8.78 -5.27
N ASP A 633 11.64 -8.88 -5.30
CA ASP A 633 12.52 -8.72 -4.14
C ASP A 633 13.56 -7.60 -4.29
N THR A 634 13.63 -6.96 -5.46
CA THR A 634 14.62 -5.93 -5.80
C THR A 634 13.92 -4.75 -6.48
N TYR A 635 14.26 -3.53 -6.09
CA TYR A 635 13.59 -2.34 -6.59
C TYR A 635 14.51 -1.12 -6.65
N MET A 636 14.08 -0.09 -7.37
CA MET A 636 14.73 1.21 -7.37
C MET A 636 14.12 2.11 -6.28
N PHE A 637 14.96 2.74 -5.45
CA PHE A 637 14.54 3.75 -4.50
C PHE A 637 15.02 5.14 -4.95
N GLY A 638 14.10 5.88 -5.56
CA GLY A 638 14.40 7.00 -6.44
C GLY A 638 15.30 6.60 -7.61
N PRO A 639 15.97 7.56 -8.27
CA PRO A 639 16.77 7.26 -9.46
C PRO A 639 18.12 6.58 -9.15
N ALA A 640 18.58 6.62 -7.89
CA ALA A 640 19.96 6.27 -7.56
C ALA A 640 20.15 4.84 -7.05
N PHE A 641 19.31 4.39 -6.10
CA PHE A 641 19.57 3.17 -5.34
C PHE A 641 18.83 1.96 -5.90
N LEU A 642 19.54 0.87 -6.17
CA LEU A 642 18.98 -0.46 -6.34
C LEU A 642 19.06 -1.19 -5.00
N VAL A 643 17.90 -1.53 -4.44
CA VAL A 643 17.73 -2.09 -3.11
C VAL A 643 17.23 -3.52 -3.24
N GLN A 644 17.91 -4.50 -2.64
CA GLN A 644 17.40 -5.87 -2.48
C GLN A 644 17.45 -6.24 -0.99
N PRO A 645 16.32 -6.15 -0.28
CA PRO A 645 16.23 -6.72 1.06
C PRO A 645 16.55 -8.23 1.05
N ILE A 646 17.18 -8.72 2.12
CA ILE A 646 17.38 -10.15 2.30
C ILE A 646 16.07 -10.73 2.82
N THR A 647 15.40 -11.57 2.03
CA THR A 647 14.08 -12.15 2.34
C THR A 647 14.14 -13.64 2.71
N ARG A 648 15.26 -14.06 3.31
CA ARG A 648 15.48 -15.41 3.82
C ARG A 648 16.48 -15.35 4.95
N SER A 649 16.48 -16.35 5.83
CA SER A 649 17.52 -16.42 6.84
C SER A 649 18.90 -16.69 6.24
N THR A 650 19.89 -16.02 6.81
CA THR A 650 21.33 -16.16 6.56
C THR A 650 22.11 -16.57 7.80
N LEU A 651 21.48 -16.58 8.98
CA LEU A 651 22.11 -16.91 10.27
C LEU A 651 21.37 -18.05 11.01
N TYR A 652 20.05 -18.07 10.97
CA TYR A 652 19.18 -19.01 11.68
C TYR A 652 18.12 -19.63 10.75
N PRO A 653 18.46 -20.66 9.94
CA PRO A 653 17.55 -21.23 8.97
C PRO A 653 16.20 -21.59 9.59
N GLU A 654 15.12 -21.24 8.90
CA GLU A 654 13.78 -21.59 9.35
C GLU A 654 13.66 -23.10 9.49
N VAL A 655 13.12 -23.52 10.62
CA VAL A 655 12.69 -24.90 10.80
C VAL A 655 11.26 -24.96 10.24
N PRO A 656 11.03 -25.58 9.07
CA PRO A 656 9.69 -25.69 8.52
C PRO A 656 8.78 -26.42 9.52
N PRO A 657 7.47 -26.13 9.53
CA PRO A 657 6.52 -26.87 10.33
C PRO A 657 6.66 -28.38 10.09
N ALA A 658 6.45 -29.18 11.13
CA ALA A 658 6.41 -30.62 10.98
C ALA A 658 5.35 -31.00 9.92
N ALA A 659 5.66 -32.03 9.11
CA ALA A 659 4.76 -32.47 8.06
C ALA A 659 3.60 -33.26 8.66
N THR A 660 2.39 -33.08 8.14
CA THR A 660 1.23 -33.90 8.51
C THR A 660 1.56 -35.37 8.29
N ILE A 661 1.28 -36.21 9.28
CA ILE A 661 1.52 -37.65 9.15
C ILE A 661 0.56 -38.21 8.08
N PRO A 662 1.06 -38.85 7.01
CA PRO A 662 0.19 -39.35 5.95
C PRO A 662 -0.66 -40.52 6.46
N ALA A 663 -1.89 -40.65 5.95
CA ALA A 663 -2.77 -41.79 6.28
C ALA A 663 -2.11 -43.16 6.02
N SER A 664 -1.17 -43.25 5.07
CA SER A 664 -0.41 -44.47 4.81
C SER A 664 0.43 -44.95 5.99
N ALA A 665 0.79 -44.06 6.92
CA ALA A 665 1.48 -44.38 8.17
C ALA A 665 0.53 -44.64 9.35
N LEU A 666 -0.79 -44.50 9.16
CA LEU A 666 -1.79 -44.62 10.23
C LEU A 666 -2.67 -45.85 10.01
N ARG A 667 -3.00 -46.58 11.07
CA ARG A 667 -3.98 -47.67 11.04
C ARG A 667 -4.98 -47.55 12.18
N THR A 668 -6.26 -47.80 11.89
CA THR A 668 -7.31 -47.90 12.90
C THR A 668 -7.06 -49.12 13.80
N PRO A 669 -7.75 -49.24 14.96
CA PRO A 669 -7.65 -50.45 15.77
C PRO A 669 -8.06 -51.74 15.03
N SER A 670 -8.88 -51.64 13.97
CA SER A 670 -9.26 -52.77 13.10
C SER A 670 -8.29 -53.01 11.93
N GLY A 671 -7.25 -52.18 11.77
CA GLY A 671 -6.23 -52.31 10.72
C GLY A 671 -6.52 -51.59 9.41
N GLU A 672 -7.59 -50.81 9.32
CA GLU A 672 -7.92 -49.98 8.15
C GLU A 672 -6.99 -48.76 8.06
N PRO A 673 -6.71 -48.20 6.86
CA PRO A 673 -5.92 -46.96 6.75
C PRO A 673 -6.58 -45.77 7.46
N GLY A 674 -5.79 -45.00 8.22
CA GLY A 674 -6.27 -43.83 8.98
C GLY A 674 -6.34 -44.07 10.49
N LEU A 675 -7.00 -43.19 11.23
CA LEU A 675 -7.28 -43.33 12.67
C LEU A 675 -8.78 -43.35 12.90
N GLN A 676 -9.21 -44.04 13.95
CA GLN A 676 -10.60 -44.00 14.35
C GLN A 676 -10.87 -42.71 15.11
N LEU A 677 -11.84 -41.93 14.64
CA LEU A 677 -12.25 -40.65 15.21
C LEU A 677 -13.63 -40.75 15.85
N GLU A 678 -13.74 -40.31 17.10
CA GLU A 678 -15.00 -40.17 17.83
C GLU A 678 -15.21 -38.70 18.24
N TYR A 679 -16.36 -38.14 17.87
CA TYR A 679 -16.80 -36.81 18.28
C TYR A 679 -17.71 -36.88 19.50
N PHE A 680 -17.63 -35.87 20.36
CA PHE A 680 -18.42 -35.72 21.57
C PHE A 680 -18.96 -34.30 21.67
N SER A 681 -20.21 -34.18 22.12
CA SER A 681 -20.79 -32.90 22.53
C SER A 681 -20.20 -32.51 23.89
N GLY A 682 -19.71 -31.27 24.00
CA GLY A 682 -18.99 -30.75 25.17
C GLY A 682 -17.47 -30.92 25.06
N MET A 683 -16.72 -30.21 25.91
CA MET A 683 -15.25 -30.10 25.83
C MET A 683 -14.49 -31.18 26.62
N ASN A 684 -15.20 -32.07 27.31
CA ASN A 684 -14.62 -33.11 28.16
C ASN A 684 -15.24 -34.49 27.91
N PHE A 685 -15.52 -34.81 26.64
CA PHE A 685 -16.02 -36.11 26.21
C PHE A 685 -17.38 -36.50 26.84
N GLU A 686 -18.25 -35.52 27.11
CA GLU A 686 -19.45 -35.68 27.94
C GLU A 686 -20.50 -36.58 27.30
N LYS A 687 -20.78 -36.40 25.99
CA LYS A 687 -21.76 -37.21 25.27
C LYS A 687 -21.27 -37.60 23.87
N PRO A 688 -21.15 -38.89 23.53
CA PRO A 688 -20.80 -39.33 22.18
C PRO A 688 -21.79 -38.79 21.14
N ALA A 689 -21.26 -38.28 20.03
CA ALA A 689 -22.01 -37.68 18.93
C ALA A 689 -21.95 -38.55 17.66
N SER A 690 -20.76 -38.83 17.16
CA SER A 690 -20.54 -39.66 15.97
C SER A 690 -19.16 -40.30 15.96
N ARG A 691 -18.99 -41.32 15.10
CA ARG A 691 -17.74 -42.06 14.92
C ARG A 691 -17.48 -42.25 13.43
N THR A 692 -16.23 -42.08 13.02
CA THR A 692 -15.77 -42.27 11.64
C THR A 692 -14.32 -42.77 11.64
N VAL A 693 -13.79 -43.06 10.46
CA VAL A 693 -12.35 -43.15 10.21
C VAL A 693 -11.90 -41.83 9.61
N ASP A 694 -10.79 -41.33 10.11
CA ASP A 694 -10.15 -40.11 9.66
C ASP A 694 -8.81 -40.43 8.99
N GLY A 695 -8.52 -39.70 7.91
CA GLY A 695 -7.32 -39.86 7.10
C GLY A 695 -6.10 -39.21 7.76
N PRO A 696 -5.22 -38.48 7.04
CA PRO A 696 -4.25 -37.67 7.77
C PRO A 696 -5.03 -36.73 8.71
N VAL A 697 -4.67 -36.71 9.99
CA VAL A 697 -5.34 -35.83 10.97
C VAL A 697 -4.84 -34.41 10.71
N ASP A 698 -5.62 -33.64 9.95
CA ASP A 698 -5.32 -32.27 9.52
C ASP A 698 -6.64 -31.51 9.36
N HIS A 699 -7.18 -31.06 10.49
CA HIS A 699 -8.45 -30.37 10.57
C HIS A 699 -8.25 -28.88 10.72
N ASP A 700 -8.94 -28.13 9.87
CA ASP A 700 -9.25 -26.71 10.01
C ASP A 700 -10.76 -26.61 9.77
N TRP A 701 -11.54 -26.39 10.83
CA TRP A 701 -13.01 -26.35 10.73
C TRP A 701 -13.48 -24.91 10.47
N PRO A 702 -13.81 -24.54 9.21
CA PRO A 702 -14.21 -23.17 8.89
C PRO A 702 -15.58 -22.84 9.53
N PRO A 703 -15.86 -21.54 9.76
CA PRO A 703 -17.16 -21.12 10.29
C PRO A 703 -18.30 -21.49 9.31
N ALA A 704 -19.52 -21.61 9.83
CA ALA A 704 -20.71 -21.77 8.99
C ALA A 704 -20.89 -20.54 8.07
N PRO A 705 -21.32 -20.70 6.80
CA PRO A 705 -21.83 -21.94 6.20
C PRO A 705 -20.76 -22.84 5.55
N LEU A 706 -19.48 -22.49 5.63
CA LEU A 706 -18.40 -23.21 4.94
C LEU A 706 -18.04 -24.54 5.62
N GLY A 707 -18.22 -24.64 6.94
CA GLY A 707 -17.96 -25.85 7.71
C GLY A 707 -19.17 -26.79 7.78
N SER A 708 -18.99 -28.06 7.41
CA SER A 708 -19.96 -29.12 7.72
C SER A 708 -19.84 -29.51 9.20
N VAL A 709 -20.92 -29.38 9.96
CA VAL A 709 -20.98 -29.84 11.35
C VAL A 709 -21.01 -31.37 11.38
N PRO A 710 -20.07 -32.04 12.08
CA PRO A 710 -20.09 -33.50 12.23
C PRO A 710 -21.44 -34.00 12.77
N PRO A 711 -21.95 -35.16 12.29
CA PRO A 711 -23.22 -35.71 12.77
C PRO A 711 -23.28 -35.79 14.30
N GLY A 712 -24.40 -35.37 14.88
CA GLY A 712 -24.63 -35.39 16.33
C GLY A 712 -24.07 -34.19 17.10
N LEU A 713 -23.26 -33.32 16.48
CA LEU A 713 -22.88 -32.03 17.06
C LEU A 713 -23.90 -30.95 16.71
N GLN A 714 -24.10 -29.97 17.61
CA GLN A 714 -24.99 -28.83 17.39
C GLN A 714 -24.29 -27.65 16.69
N GLY A 715 -22.96 -27.69 16.63
CA GLY A 715 -22.11 -26.67 16.01
C GLY A 715 -20.64 -27.06 16.12
N LEU A 716 -19.76 -26.17 15.66
CA LEU A 716 -18.30 -26.34 15.67
C LEU A 716 -17.63 -25.61 16.84
N ASN A 717 -18.40 -25.30 17.89
CA ASN A 717 -17.90 -24.76 19.15
C ASN A 717 -18.30 -25.73 20.27
N GLN A 718 -17.56 -25.73 21.37
CA GLN A 718 -17.84 -26.54 22.57
C GLN A 718 -18.02 -28.04 22.28
N PHE A 719 -17.07 -28.62 21.54
CA PHE A 719 -17.02 -30.05 21.24
C PHE A 719 -15.67 -30.64 21.61
N SER A 720 -15.59 -31.96 21.67
CA SER A 720 -14.33 -32.69 21.84
C SER A 720 -14.26 -33.87 20.88
N ALA A 721 -13.04 -34.30 20.60
CA ALA A 721 -12.77 -35.34 19.63
C ALA A 721 -11.61 -36.22 20.10
N ARG A 722 -11.72 -37.52 19.84
CA ARG A 722 -10.71 -38.52 20.18
C ARG A 722 -10.32 -39.34 18.96
N TRP A 723 -9.03 -39.41 18.68
CA TRP A 723 -8.47 -40.31 17.68
C TRP A 723 -7.75 -41.48 18.35
N GLN A 724 -7.93 -42.69 17.80
CA GLN A 724 -7.27 -43.91 18.29
C GLN A 724 -6.80 -44.77 17.13
N GLY A 725 -5.64 -45.41 17.28
CA GLY A 725 -5.10 -46.35 16.31
C GLY A 725 -3.62 -46.62 16.53
N THR A 726 -2.90 -46.86 15.44
CA THR A 726 -1.46 -47.07 15.46
C THR A 726 -0.75 -46.23 14.39
N LEU A 727 0.45 -45.79 14.71
CA LEU A 727 1.39 -45.14 13.81
C LEU A 727 2.48 -46.14 13.42
N VAL A 728 2.75 -46.31 12.14
CA VAL A 728 3.80 -47.20 11.61
C VAL A 728 4.95 -46.36 11.06
N ALA A 729 6.14 -46.55 11.61
CA ALA A 729 7.34 -45.84 11.19
C ALA A 729 7.86 -46.34 9.82
N PRO A 730 7.99 -45.49 8.79
CA PRO A 730 8.45 -45.91 7.47
C PRO A 730 9.96 -46.17 7.42
N GLU A 731 10.74 -45.49 8.26
CA GLU A 731 12.20 -45.63 8.35
C GLU A 731 12.67 -45.75 9.81
N ALA A 732 13.89 -46.27 10.01
CA ALA A 732 14.48 -46.37 11.34
C ALA A 732 15.19 -45.07 11.72
N GLY A 733 15.05 -44.63 12.97
CA GLY A 733 15.75 -43.46 13.50
C GLY A 733 14.96 -42.68 14.54
N GLU A 734 15.42 -41.48 14.86
CA GLU A 734 14.71 -40.54 15.74
C GLU A 734 13.65 -39.76 14.95
N TYR A 735 12.43 -39.75 15.45
CA TYR A 735 11.30 -38.96 14.96
C TYR A 735 10.99 -37.88 15.99
N GLU A 736 10.54 -36.71 15.52
CA GLU A 736 9.77 -35.78 16.34
C GLU A 736 8.29 -35.98 16.00
N ILE A 737 7.43 -36.27 16.97
CA ILE A 737 6.00 -36.55 16.76
C ILE A 737 5.22 -35.65 17.69
N GLY A 738 4.22 -34.95 17.16
CA GLY A 738 3.47 -33.95 17.93
C GLY A 738 2.13 -33.56 17.33
N LEU A 739 1.46 -32.66 18.03
CA LEU A 739 0.17 -32.09 17.65
C LEU A 739 0.32 -30.58 17.49
N GLU A 740 -0.30 -30.03 16.46
CA GLU A 740 -0.59 -28.59 16.37
C GLU A 740 -2.08 -28.38 16.59
N GLY A 741 -2.46 -27.58 17.59
CA GLY A 741 -3.86 -27.24 17.83
C GLY A 741 -4.06 -25.88 18.48
N ASP A 742 -5.24 -25.29 18.34
CA ASP A 742 -5.59 -23.99 18.93
C ASP A 742 -6.06 -24.09 20.38
N ASP A 743 -7.03 -24.95 20.67
CA ASP A 743 -7.49 -25.15 22.04
C ASP A 743 -6.74 -26.31 22.72
N GLY A 744 -7.43 -27.16 23.49
CA GLY A 744 -6.74 -28.18 24.27
C GLY A 744 -6.51 -29.45 23.48
N PHE A 745 -5.30 -29.99 23.56
CA PHE A 745 -4.93 -31.25 22.92
C PHE A 745 -3.93 -32.07 23.74
N ARG A 746 -3.99 -33.39 23.58
CA ARG A 746 -3.09 -34.36 24.23
C ARG A 746 -2.71 -35.48 23.29
N LEU A 747 -1.47 -35.95 23.39
CA LEU A 747 -0.94 -37.07 22.61
C LEU A 747 -0.42 -38.17 23.54
N TRP A 748 -0.83 -39.41 23.28
CA TRP A 748 -0.23 -40.60 23.87
C TRP A 748 0.43 -41.45 22.80
N LEU A 749 1.64 -41.93 23.11
CA LEU A 749 2.37 -42.92 22.34
C LEU A 749 2.65 -44.12 23.25
N ASP A 750 2.19 -45.32 22.87
CA ASP A 750 2.23 -46.55 23.67
C ASP A 750 1.76 -46.35 25.12
N ASP A 751 0.57 -45.76 25.28
CA ASP A 751 -0.09 -45.43 26.55
C ASP A 751 0.65 -44.39 27.43
N LYS A 752 1.79 -43.87 26.99
CA LYS A 752 2.50 -42.78 27.68
C LYS A 752 2.01 -41.42 27.17
N LEU A 753 1.54 -40.57 28.08
CA LEU A 753 1.22 -39.17 27.79
C LEU A 753 2.52 -38.43 27.46
N VAL A 754 2.64 -37.92 26.23
CA VAL A 754 3.85 -37.24 25.74
C VAL A 754 3.63 -35.77 25.41
N VAL A 755 2.38 -35.36 25.18
CA VAL A 755 1.96 -33.96 25.06
C VAL A 755 0.73 -33.76 25.94
N ASP A 756 0.79 -32.78 26.86
CA ASP A 756 -0.32 -32.41 27.73
C ASP A 756 -0.55 -30.89 27.69
N ASP A 757 -1.33 -30.43 26.70
CA ASP A 757 -1.69 -29.03 26.57
C ASP A 757 -3.20 -28.86 26.56
N TRP A 758 -3.82 -28.97 27.74
CA TRP A 758 -5.27 -28.94 27.92
C TRP A 758 -5.77 -27.55 28.35
N LYS A 759 -5.62 -26.55 27.46
CA LYS A 759 -6.06 -25.16 27.69
C LYS A 759 -6.48 -24.48 26.39
N ASN A 760 -7.27 -23.41 26.48
CA ASN A 760 -7.64 -22.58 25.34
C ASN A 760 -6.45 -21.76 24.84
N GLY A 761 -6.37 -21.51 23.54
CA GLY A 761 -5.26 -20.74 22.98
C GLY A 761 -5.33 -20.51 21.48
N ALA A 762 -4.24 -19.95 20.94
CA ALA A 762 -4.02 -19.91 19.49
C ALA A 762 -3.32 -21.21 19.03
N PRO A 763 -3.37 -21.56 17.73
CA PRO A 763 -2.65 -22.70 17.17
C PRO A 763 -1.19 -22.74 17.61
N ARG A 764 -0.79 -23.85 18.24
CA ARG A 764 0.57 -24.10 18.72
C ARG A 764 0.94 -25.56 18.56
N PHE A 765 2.22 -25.83 18.25
CA PHE A 765 2.74 -27.19 18.10
C PHE A 765 3.49 -27.62 19.35
N GLU A 766 3.15 -28.79 19.88
CA GLU A 766 3.89 -29.48 20.94
C GLU A 766 4.20 -30.91 20.49
N GLY A 767 5.41 -31.37 20.77
CA GLY A 767 5.87 -32.68 20.30
C GLY A 767 6.97 -33.29 21.17
N THR A 768 7.28 -34.54 20.89
CA THR A 768 8.32 -35.31 21.58
C THR A 768 9.22 -36.03 20.60
N ARG A 769 10.44 -36.36 21.04
CA ARG A 769 11.37 -37.18 20.25
C ARG A 769 11.31 -38.64 20.65
N VAL A 770 11.13 -39.53 19.68
CA VAL A 770 11.08 -40.98 19.89
C VAL A 770 11.94 -41.70 18.85
N LYS A 771 12.64 -42.75 19.27
CA LYS A 771 13.45 -43.57 18.37
C LYS A 771 12.69 -44.83 17.97
N LEU A 772 12.55 -45.08 16.67
CA LEU A 772 11.75 -46.17 16.12
C LEU A 772 12.57 -47.01 15.15
N ALA A 773 12.25 -48.30 15.07
CA ALA A 773 12.71 -49.17 13.99
C ALA A 773 11.79 -49.03 12.76
N ALA A 774 12.31 -49.31 11.57
CA ALA A 774 11.50 -49.33 10.35
C ALA A 774 10.41 -50.42 10.48
N GLY A 775 9.17 -50.06 10.17
CA GLY A 775 7.99 -50.92 10.33
C GLY A 775 7.47 -51.05 11.76
N GLN A 776 8.12 -50.42 12.76
CA GLN A 776 7.62 -50.44 14.14
C GLN A 776 6.26 -49.72 14.22
N ALA A 777 5.27 -50.40 14.80
CA ALA A 777 3.96 -49.83 15.10
C ALA A 777 3.92 -49.32 16.55
N LEU A 778 3.46 -48.09 16.74
CA LEU A 778 3.19 -47.46 18.04
C LEU A 778 1.69 -47.30 18.21
N ARG A 779 1.14 -47.61 19.39
CA ARG A 779 -0.24 -47.23 19.72
C ARG A 779 -0.31 -45.72 19.90
N LEU A 780 -1.30 -45.09 19.28
CA LEU A 780 -1.49 -43.65 19.29
C LEU A 780 -2.90 -43.31 19.74
N ARG A 781 -3.00 -42.34 20.66
CA ARG A 781 -4.26 -41.69 21.03
C ARG A 781 -4.08 -40.18 21.00
N ILE A 782 -5.07 -39.48 20.47
CA ILE A 782 -5.18 -38.02 20.51
C ILE A 782 -6.49 -37.66 21.17
N ASP A 783 -6.43 -36.72 22.10
CA ASP A 783 -7.61 -36.07 22.67
C ASP A 783 -7.55 -34.60 22.30
N PHE A 784 -8.69 -34.02 21.90
CA PHE A 784 -8.83 -32.61 21.56
C PHE A 784 -10.15 -32.06 22.11
N TYR A 785 -10.17 -30.79 22.47
CA TYR A 785 -11.39 -30.04 22.64
C TYR A 785 -11.32 -28.68 21.95
N GLN A 786 -12.49 -28.19 21.56
CA GLN A 786 -12.71 -26.88 21.00
C GLN A 786 -13.69 -26.09 21.89
N ASP A 787 -13.30 -24.89 22.30
CA ASP A 787 -14.20 -23.92 22.92
C ASP A 787 -14.86 -23.03 21.85
N ALA A 788 -14.10 -22.13 21.22
CA ALA A 788 -14.59 -21.23 20.18
C ALA A 788 -13.47 -20.64 19.31
N TYR A 789 -13.78 -20.34 18.03
CA TYR A 789 -12.87 -19.74 17.01
C TYR A 789 -11.60 -20.57 16.74
N GLY A 790 -10.86 -20.31 15.64
CA GLY A 790 -9.60 -21.00 15.33
C GLY A 790 -9.75 -22.42 14.77
N ARG A 791 -10.36 -23.32 15.53
CA ARG A 791 -10.74 -24.70 15.21
C ARG A 791 -9.71 -25.46 14.39
N LYS A 792 -8.58 -25.77 14.99
CA LYS A 792 -7.49 -26.45 14.29
C LYS A 792 -6.91 -27.60 15.09
N LEU A 793 -6.70 -28.74 14.42
CA LEU A 793 -5.92 -29.84 14.96
C LEU A 793 -5.16 -30.58 13.86
N ARG A 794 -3.86 -30.79 14.04
CA ARG A 794 -3.01 -31.49 13.09
C ARG A 794 -2.04 -32.43 13.79
N LEU A 795 -2.01 -33.71 13.39
CA LEU A 795 -0.98 -34.66 13.78
C LEU A 795 0.19 -34.58 12.82
N ALA A 796 1.36 -34.24 13.34
CA ALA A 796 2.54 -34.01 12.51
C ALA A 796 3.78 -34.72 13.05
N TRP A 797 4.72 -34.98 12.15
CA TRP A 797 6.03 -35.51 12.49
C TRP A 797 7.17 -34.83 11.72
N ARG A 798 8.38 -35.01 12.22
CA ARG A 798 9.61 -34.93 11.43
C ARG A 798 10.26 -36.30 11.45
N THR A 799 10.48 -36.88 10.27
CA THR A 799 11.14 -38.17 10.14
C THR A 799 12.65 -38.05 10.42
N PRO A 800 13.36 -39.17 10.66
CA PRO A 800 14.81 -39.17 10.80
C PRO A 800 15.53 -38.46 9.65
N ALA A 801 15.13 -38.75 8.40
CA ALA A 801 15.71 -38.10 7.22
C ALA A 801 15.46 -36.58 7.22
N GLN A 802 14.26 -36.14 7.61
CA GLN A 802 13.94 -34.71 7.70
C GLN A 802 14.74 -34.01 8.81
N LEU A 803 14.88 -34.62 9.98
CA LEU A 803 15.69 -34.06 11.08
C LEU A 803 17.17 -33.96 10.70
N LEU A 804 17.72 -34.97 10.00
CA LEU A 804 19.08 -34.93 9.47
C LEU A 804 19.25 -33.80 8.45
N ALA A 805 18.32 -33.68 7.49
CA ALA A 805 18.34 -32.61 6.49
C ALA A 805 18.28 -31.21 7.14
N LEU A 806 17.49 -31.04 8.20
CA LEU A 806 17.43 -29.79 8.97
C LEU A 806 18.74 -29.48 9.69
N ALA A 807 19.35 -30.48 10.33
CA ALA A 807 20.66 -30.31 10.97
C ALA A 807 21.76 -29.97 9.95
N ASP A 808 21.71 -30.55 8.76
CA ASP A 808 22.63 -30.23 7.66
C ASP A 808 22.41 -28.83 7.10
N ALA A 809 21.16 -28.41 6.93
CA ALA A 809 20.81 -27.05 6.50
C ALA A 809 21.27 -26.01 7.53
N GLN A 810 21.15 -26.30 8.83
CA GLN A 810 21.65 -25.45 9.92
C GLN A 810 23.17 -25.31 9.92
N ARG A 811 23.90 -26.38 9.55
CA ARG A 811 25.37 -26.34 9.45
C ARG A 811 25.86 -25.59 8.22
N ASN A 812 25.12 -25.65 7.12
CA ASN A 812 25.55 -25.17 5.80
C ASN A 812 24.68 -24.03 5.27
N VAL A 813 24.43 -23.01 6.09
CA VAL A 813 23.63 -21.84 5.69
C VAL A 813 24.35 -21.06 4.58
N ASP A 814 23.72 -20.90 3.41
CA ASP A 814 24.26 -20.01 2.37
C ASP A 814 24.09 -18.56 2.82
N LYS A 815 25.21 -17.88 3.10
CA LYS A 815 25.25 -16.48 3.52
C LYS A 815 25.32 -15.50 2.36
N ARG A 816 25.43 -16.00 1.13
CA ARG A 816 25.57 -15.16 -0.07
C ARG A 816 24.20 -14.75 -0.58
N GLN A 817 24.07 -13.48 -0.94
CA GLN A 817 22.92 -12.97 -1.67
C GLN A 817 23.37 -12.57 -3.07
N ALA A 818 22.62 -12.99 -4.09
CA ALA A 818 22.86 -12.64 -5.47
C ALA A 818 21.85 -11.59 -5.94
N THR A 819 22.36 -10.49 -6.49
CA THR A 819 21.55 -9.39 -7.02
C THR A 819 21.74 -9.30 -8.52
N LEU A 820 20.66 -9.40 -9.30
CA LEU A 820 20.68 -9.14 -10.73
C LEU A 820 20.77 -7.63 -10.96
N LEU A 821 21.88 -7.16 -11.52
CA LEU A 821 22.07 -5.75 -11.83
C LEU A 821 21.46 -5.42 -13.20
N PRO A 822 20.58 -4.40 -13.31
CA PRO A 822 20.02 -4.00 -14.59
C PRO A 822 21.09 -3.63 -15.62
N ALA A 823 20.92 -4.07 -16.86
CA ALA A 823 21.86 -3.77 -17.95
C ALA A 823 21.81 -2.28 -18.36
N GLY A 824 22.84 -1.85 -19.10
CA GLY A 824 22.91 -0.48 -19.64
C GLY A 824 23.47 0.57 -18.68
N SER A 825 23.93 0.17 -17.49
CA SER A 825 24.62 1.05 -16.55
C SER A 825 25.69 0.29 -15.77
N THR A 826 26.71 1.01 -15.31
CA THR A 826 27.55 0.55 -14.20
C THR A 826 26.80 0.75 -12.88
N TRP A 827 27.05 -0.13 -11.92
CA TRP A 827 26.47 -0.12 -10.58
C TRP A 827 27.59 -0.19 -9.55
N PHE A 828 27.58 0.70 -8.57
CA PHE A 828 28.55 0.72 -7.49
C PHE A 828 27.94 0.06 -6.26
N ASP A 829 28.58 -0.98 -5.71
CA ASP A 829 28.19 -1.51 -4.39
C ASP A 829 28.33 -0.38 -3.36
N PHE A 830 27.25 -0.04 -2.64
CA PHE A 830 27.23 1.12 -1.75
C PHE A 830 28.24 1.00 -0.59
N TRP A 831 28.52 -0.22 -0.15
CA TRP A 831 29.35 -0.51 1.01
C TRP A 831 30.83 -0.56 0.66
N THR A 832 31.15 -1.16 -0.49
CA THR A 832 32.55 -1.37 -0.94
C THR A 832 33.01 -0.37 -2.00
N GLY A 833 32.08 0.35 -2.64
CA GLY A 833 32.24 1.18 -3.85
C GLY A 833 32.81 0.47 -5.06
N LYS A 834 32.90 -0.86 -5.04
CA LYS A 834 33.32 -1.63 -6.20
C LYS A 834 32.32 -1.43 -7.34
N PRO A 835 32.76 -1.01 -8.55
CA PRO A 835 31.91 -0.93 -9.71
C PRO A 835 31.68 -2.31 -10.31
N HIS A 836 30.46 -2.54 -10.79
CA HIS A 836 30.01 -3.73 -11.48
C HIS A 836 29.31 -3.32 -12.77
N ALA A 837 29.61 -4.00 -13.88
CA ALA A 837 28.82 -3.83 -15.10
C ALA A 837 27.40 -4.37 -14.85
N GLY A 838 26.38 -3.70 -15.37
CA GLY A 838 25.01 -4.22 -15.40
C GLY A 838 24.86 -5.43 -16.32
N GLY A 839 23.72 -6.10 -16.23
CA GLY A 839 23.38 -7.29 -17.04
C GLY A 839 23.93 -8.61 -16.48
N GLN A 840 24.42 -8.61 -15.24
CA GLN A 840 24.94 -9.79 -14.55
C GLN A 840 24.45 -9.85 -13.11
N SER A 841 24.50 -11.04 -12.51
CA SER A 841 24.26 -11.22 -11.08
C SER A 841 25.55 -11.07 -10.29
N VAL A 842 25.51 -10.27 -9.22
CA VAL A 842 26.63 -10.10 -8.27
C VAL A 842 26.27 -10.80 -6.98
N ALA A 843 27.04 -11.81 -6.61
CA ALA A 843 26.86 -12.56 -5.37
C ALA A 843 27.96 -12.24 -4.35
N ARG A 844 27.57 -11.90 -3.13
CA ARG A 844 28.50 -11.77 -1.99
C ARG A 844 27.82 -12.05 -0.66
N GLU A 845 28.64 -12.26 0.36
CA GLU A 845 28.17 -12.30 1.75
C GLU A 845 27.91 -10.88 2.27
N TYR A 846 26.86 -10.76 3.07
CA TYR A 846 26.46 -9.51 3.71
C TYR A 846 26.40 -9.72 5.22
N ARG A 847 27.14 -8.87 5.95
CA ARG A 847 27.05 -8.77 7.40
C ARG A 847 25.63 -8.42 7.84
N LEU A 848 25.32 -8.57 9.13
CA LEU A 848 23.99 -8.23 9.64
C LEU A 848 23.66 -6.73 9.49
N ASP A 849 24.64 -5.84 9.44
CA ASP A 849 24.48 -4.40 9.23
C ASP A 849 24.65 -3.94 7.76
N GLU A 850 24.79 -4.89 6.82
CA GLU A 850 24.83 -4.65 5.38
C GLU A 850 23.73 -5.46 4.67
N PHE A 851 23.33 -5.03 3.48
CA PHE A 851 22.43 -5.75 2.58
C PHE A 851 22.72 -5.32 1.14
N PRO A 852 22.29 -6.06 0.11
CA PRO A 852 22.54 -5.64 -1.26
C PRO A 852 21.94 -4.27 -1.57
N LEU A 853 22.83 -3.31 -1.74
CA LEU A 853 22.53 -1.92 -2.02
C LEU A 853 23.54 -1.44 -3.04
N PHE A 854 23.05 -1.09 -4.23
CA PHE A 854 23.89 -0.60 -5.32
C PHE A 854 23.44 0.80 -5.73
N VAL A 855 24.38 1.61 -6.21
CA VAL A 855 24.10 2.95 -6.72
C VAL A 855 24.40 3.01 -8.21
N ARG A 856 23.44 3.48 -8.99
CA ARG A 856 23.56 3.61 -10.45
C ARG A 856 24.62 4.66 -10.80
N ALA A 857 25.49 4.37 -11.77
CA ALA A 857 26.32 5.39 -12.40
C ALA A 857 25.44 6.51 -13.00
N GLY A 858 25.91 7.76 -12.93
CA GLY A 858 25.08 8.93 -13.25
C GLY A 858 24.13 9.34 -12.12
N SER A 859 24.51 9.11 -10.87
CA SER A 859 23.74 9.54 -9.69
C SER A 859 24.45 10.62 -8.88
N ILE A 860 23.67 11.57 -8.39
CA ILE A 860 24.08 12.52 -7.34
C ILE A 860 23.27 12.19 -6.09
N VAL A 861 23.94 11.81 -5.01
CA VAL A 861 23.32 11.43 -3.73
C VAL A 861 23.72 12.46 -2.67
N PRO A 862 22.85 13.43 -2.35
CA PRO A 862 23.09 14.36 -1.25
C PRO A 862 22.77 13.71 0.09
N MET A 863 23.72 13.78 1.02
CA MET A 863 23.59 13.25 2.37
C MET A 863 23.83 14.35 3.41
N GLY A 864 22.99 14.41 4.43
CA GLY A 864 23.16 15.25 5.61
C GLY A 864 24.06 14.63 6.68
N PRO A 865 24.26 15.35 7.81
CA PRO A 865 24.94 14.81 8.98
C PRO A 865 24.14 13.68 9.64
N VAL A 866 24.78 12.94 10.53
CA VAL A 866 24.06 12.11 11.51
C VAL A 866 23.38 13.04 12.53
N VAL A 867 22.07 12.86 12.67
CA VAL A 867 21.17 13.63 13.56
C VAL A 867 20.17 12.70 14.25
N GLU A 868 19.61 13.15 15.37
CA GLU A 868 18.65 12.38 16.17
C GLU A 868 17.17 12.67 15.81
N HIS A 869 16.91 13.77 15.11
CA HIS A 869 15.61 14.16 14.59
C HIS A 869 15.80 15.09 13.38
N VAL A 870 14.76 15.25 12.57
CA VAL A 870 14.76 16.22 11.47
C VAL A 870 14.96 17.64 12.05
N GLY A 871 15.80 18.42 11.37
CA GLY A 871 16.03 19.83 11.74
C GLY A 871 17.06 20.07 12.84
N GLN A 872 17.68 19.05 13.45
CA GLN A 872 18.63 19.21 14.56
C GLN A 872 19.86 20.07 14.22
N LYS A 873 20.42 19.90 13.01
CA LYS A 873 21.63 20.60 12.53
C LYS A 873 21.37 21.20 11.15
N PRO A 874 20.52 22.23 11.05
CA PRO A 874 19.99 22.68 9.78
C PRO A 874 21.06 23.26 8.87
N ASP A 875 22.12 23.87 9.41
CA ASP A 875 23.22 24.52 8.69
C ASP A 875 24.44 23.61 8.42
N ALA A 876 24.40 22.37 8.89
CA ALA A 876 25.51 21.43 8.74
C ALA A 876 25.88 21.19 7.26
N PRO A 877 27.15 20.85 6.98
CA PRO A 877 27.58 20.49 5.64
C PRO A 877 26.78 19.32 5.08
N TYR A 878 26.54 19.33 3.76
CA TYR A 878 26.08 18.14 3.06
C TYR A 878 27.25 17.42 2.40
N ASP A 879 27.26 16.10 2.54
CA ASP A 879 28.12 15.20 1.80
C ASP A 879 27.41 14.86 0.47
N ILE A 880 27.88 15.43 -0.63
CA ILE A 880 27.35 15.17 -1.97
C ILE A 880 28.21 14.08 -2.61
N ARG A 881 27.65 12.89 -2.80
CA ARG A 881 28.34 11.80 -3.50
C ARG A 881 27.95 11.79 -4.98
N ILE A 882 28.94 11.81 -5.85
CA ILE A 882 28.76 11.67 -7.29
C ILE A 882 29.25 10.29 -7.70
N TYR A 883 28.38 9.50 -8.34
CA TYR A 883 28.70 8.19 -8.88
C TYR A 883 28.95 8.34 -10.39
N PRO A 884 30.22 8.38 -10.84
CA PRO A 884 30.56 8.70 -12.23
C PRO A 884 30.16 7.60 -13.22
N GLY A 885 30.23 7.93 -14.52
CA GLY A 885 29.99 7.03 -15.64
C GLY A 885 28.82 7.43 -16.54
N ALA A 886 28.08 8.47 -16.16
CA ALA A 886 27.07 9.14 -16.97
C ALA A 886 26.78 10.53 -16.38
N ASP A 887 26.18 11.41 -17.18
CA ASP A 887 25.66 12.69 -16.70
C ASP A 887 24.58 12.47 -15.64
N ALA A 888 24.47 13.40 -14.70
CA ALA A 888 23.52 13.28 -13.61
C ALA A 888 22.86 14.62 -13.26
N GLN A 889 21.63 14.57 -12.78
CA GLN A 889 20.93 15.72 -12.25
C GLN A 889 20.19 15.35 -10.97
N PHE A 890 20.25 16.22 -9.96
CA PHE A 890 19.43 16.12 -8.76
C PHE A 890 19.00 17.52 -8.31
N THR A 891 17.75 17.69 -7.89
CA THR A 891 17.26 18.96 -7.34
C THR A 891 17.16 18.83 -5.82
N LEU A 892 18.00 19.58 -5.10
CA LEU A 892 17.80 19.80 -3.67
C LEU A 892 16.54 20.63 -3.49
N TYR A 893 15.68 20.23 -2.55
CA TYR A 893 14.48 20.94 -2.15
C TYR A 893 14.53 21.25 -0.65
N GLU A 894 14.19 22.47 -0.27
CA GLU A 894 14.08 22.93 1.11
C GLU A 894 12.86 23.86 1.26
N ASP A 895 12.19 23.80 2.39
CA ASP A 895 11.15 24.72 2.86
C ASP A 895 11.12 24.65 4.40
N ASP A 896 10.08 25.21 5.04
CA ASP A 896 9.93 25.16 6.50
C ASP A 896 9.69 23.75 7.07
N GLY A 897 9.35 22.77 6.23
CA GLY A 897 9.10 21.38 6.58
C GLY A 897 7.82 21.12 7.39
N GLU A 898 7.02 22.13 7.70
CA GLU A 898 5.91 22.02 8.66
C GLU A 898 4.59 22.52 8.10
N THR A 899 4.62 23.50 7.21
CA THR A 899 3.40 24.19 6.75
C THR A 899 3.20 24.06 5.25
N TYR A 900 1.98 24.35 4.80
CA TYR A 900 1.63 24.40 3.39
C TYR A 900 2.08 25.68 2.66
N ARG A 901 2.92 26.53 3.28
CA ARG A 901 3.41 27.76 2.62
C ARG A 901 4.21 27.52 1.35
N TYR A 902 4.74 26.30 1.16
CA TYR A 902 5.37 25.91 -0.10
C TYR A 902 4.41 26.01 -1.31
N GLU A 903 3.09 25.82 -1.10
CA GLU A 903 2.06 26.00 -2.14
C GLU A 903 1.97 27.46 -2.62
N ALA A 904 2.35 28.41 -1.75
CA ALA A 904 2.46 29.83 -2.07
C ALA A 904 3.87 30.23 -2.56
N GLY A 905 4.76 29.26 -2.80
CA GLY A 905 6.13 29.49 -3.29
C GLY A 905 7.17 29.76 -2.19
N GLU A 906 6.83 29.66 -0.90
CA GLU A 906 7.81 29.73 0.20
C GLU A 906 8.61 28.43 0.32
N ARG A 907 9.53 28.25 -0.63
CA ARG A 907 10.43 27.11 -0.74
C ARG A 907 11.71 27.55 -1.44
N ALA A 908 12.73 26.70 -1.43
CA ALA A 908 13.96 26.89 -2.18
C ALA A 908 14.37 25.60 -2.90
N THR A 909 14.85 25.72 -4.14
CA THR A 909 15.43 24.61 -4.90
C THR A 909 16.85 24.96 -5.37
N VAL A 910 17.69 23.94 -5.48
CA VAL A 910 19.03 24.04 -6.08
C VAL A 910 19.28 22.82 -6.96
N THR A 911 19.39 23.04 -8.27
CA THR A 911 19.72 21.96 -9.20
C THR A 911 21.22 21.70 -9.23
N LEU A 912 21.62 20.47 -8.93
CA LEU A 912 22.96 19.93 -9.07
C LEU A 912 23.04 19.20 -10.42
N ARG A 913 24.04 19.52 -11.26
CA ARG A 913 24.26 18.89 -12.56
C ARG A 913 25.70 18.41 -12.68
N TRP A 914 25.89 17.12 -12.88
CA TRP A 914 27.17 16.51 -13.16
C TRP A 914 27.33 16.32 -14.67
N ASP A 915 28.41 16.87 -15.22
CA ASP A 915 28.89 16.59 -16.56
C ASP A 915 30.04 15.57 -16.42
N ASP A 916 29.79 14.33 -16.82
CA ASP A 916 30.74 13.24 -16.59
C ASP A 916 31.96 13.35 -17.51
N ALA A 917 31.76 13.79 -18.75
CA ALA A 917 32.83 13.95 -19.72
C ALA A 917 33.83 15.04 -19.29
N ARG A 918 33.32 16.17 -18.79
CA ARG A 918 34.16 17.28 -18.30
C ARG A 918 34.59 17.12 -16.85
N ARG A 919 34.00 16.18 -16.11
CA ARG A 919 34.19 15.97 -14.66
C ARG A 919 33.88 17.24 -13.86
N VAL A 920 32.77 17.90 -14.18
CA VAL A 920 32.34 19.15 -13.53
C VAL A 920 30.99 18.96 -12.84
N LEU A 921 30.93 19.29 -11.55
CA LEU A 921 29.66 19.52 -10.87
C LEU A 921 29.29 21.00 -10.95
N ASN A 922 28.20 21.30 -11.66
CA ASN A 922 27.56 22.60 -11.66
C ASN A 922 26.49 22.63 -10.56
N VAL A 923 26.63 23.57 -9.63
CA VAL A 923 25.62 23.90 -8.62
C VAL A 923 24.88 25.13 -9.14
N GLY A 924 23.60 24.96 -9.47
CA GLY A 924 22.75 26.04 -9.98
C GLY A 924 22.57 27.18 -8.98
N ALA A 925 22.05 28.32 -9.44
CA ALA A 925 21.58 29.36 -8.54
C ALA A 925 20.35 28.86 -7.77
N ARG A 926 20.17 29.35 -6.54
CA ARG A 926 19.02 29.02 -5.70
C ARG A 926 17.79 29.70 -6.27
N ASP A 927 16.73 28.92 -6.49
CA ASP A 927 15.42 29.44 -6.87
C ASP A 927 14.48 29.42 -5.67
N GLY A 928 13.87 30.56 -5.34
CA GLY A 928 12.98 30.72 -4.19
C GLY A 928 13.67 31.03 -2.85
N ARG A 929 12.85 31.29 -1.83
CA ARG A 929 13.24 31.58 -0.44
C ARG A 929 12.08 31.27 0.51
N PHE A 930 12.39 31.08 1.79
CA PHE A 930 11.40 30.94 2.86
C PHE A 930 12.00 31.36 4.22
N PRO A 931 11.17 31.69 5.23
CA PRO A 931 11.65 32.00 6.58
C PRO A 931 12.41 30.83 7.20
N GLY A 932 13.64 31.07 7.69
CA GLY A 932 14.49 30.01 8.25
C GLY A 932 15.39 29.30 7.23
N LEU A 933 15.38 29.72 5.97
CA LEU A 933 16.31 29.24 4.95
C LEU A 933 17.78 29.39 5.39
N VAL A 934 18.57 28.34 5.21
CA VAL A 934 20.01 28.36 5.42
C VAL A 934 20.68 29.14 4.28
N GLU A 935 21.13 30.35 4.58
CA GLU A 935 21.69 31.26 3.56
C GLU A 935 22.98 30.73 2.93
N GLN A 936 23.80 30.02 3.73
CA GLN A 936 25.09 29.52 3.31
C GLN A 936 25.26 28.08 3.79
N ARG A 937 25.63 27.18 2.90
CA ARG A 937 25.86 25.76 3.23
C ARG A 937 27.15 25.27 2.61
N ARG A 938 27.93 24.51 3.37
CA ARG A 938 29.09 23.81 2.82
C ARG A 938 28.63 22.53 2.13
N PHE A 939 29.04 22.34 0.89
CA PHE A 939 28.93 21.06 0.19
C PHE A 939 30.31 20.41 0.15
N ASN A 940 30.43 19.23 0.75
CA ASN A 940 31.59 18.35 0.64
C ASN A 940 31.29 17.35 -0.47
N VAL A 941 31.92 17.54 -1.64
CA VAL A 941 31.62 16.75 -2.83
C VAL A 941 32.68 15.67 -3.01
N THR A 942 32.24 14.42 -3.03
CA THR A 942 33.08 13.23 -3.22
C THR A 942 32.72 12.57 -4.54
N LEU A 943 33.71 12.41 -5.42
CA LEU A 943 33.59 11.56 -6.60
C LEU A 943 33.91 10.12 -6.20
N MET A 944 32.95 9.21 -6.34
CA MET A 944 33.10 7.80 -5.95
C MET A 944 34.00 7.06 -6.95
N ASP A 945 34.81 6.13 -6.44
CA ASP A 945 35.75 5.32 -7.24
C ASP A 945 35.77 3.86 -6.74
N ALA A 946 36.54 3.01 -7.41
CA ALA A 946 36.64 1.58 -7.12
C ALA A 946 37.25 1.24 -5.75
N SER A 947 37.76 2.22 -5.00
CA SER A 947 38.32 2.00 -3.66
C SER A 947 37.26 2.04 -2.55
N GLY A 948 36.01 2.39 -2.85
CA GLY A 948 34.95 2.49 -1.84
C GLY A 948 34.89 3.83 -1.11
N ARG A 949 36.03 4.50 -0.97
CA ARG A 949 36.14 5.75 -0.22
C ARG A 949 35.84 6.97 -1.09
N GLY A 950 36.00 6.82 -2.40
CA GLY A 950 35.99 7.94 -3.34
C GLY A 950 37.23 8.81 -3.20
N THR A 951 37.34 9.78 -4.09
CA THR A 951 38.37 10.82 -4.06
C THR A 951 38.34 11.64 -2.77
N LYS A 952 39.45 12.30 -2.44
CA LYS A 952 39.45 13.29 -1.34
C LYS A 952 38.34 14.33 -1.59
N PRO A 953 37.42 14.58 -0.64
CA PRO A 953 36.30 15.49 -0.85
C PRO A 953 36.78 16.89 -1.24
N ARG A 954 36.12 17.50 -2.22
CA ARG A 954 36.27 18.92 -2.57
C ARG A 954 35.13 19.69 -1.93
N SER A 955 35.43 20.74 -1.17
CA SER A 955 34.40 21.54 -0.51
C SER A 955 34.12 22.85 -1.26
N VAL A 956 32.86 23.25 -1.34
CA VAL A 956 32.44 24.60 -1.72
C VAL A 956 31.51 25.17 -0.65
N LEU A 957 31.67 26.44 -0.31
CA LEU A 957 30.70 27.17 0.50
C LEU A 957 29.69 27.82 -0.44
N TYR A 958 28.53 27.19 -0.58
CA TYR A 958 27.44 27.67 -1.43
C TYR A 958 26.67 28.79 -0.73
N ARG A 959 26.40 29.88 -1.45
CA ARG A 959 25.73 31.10 -0.94
C ARG A 959 24.53 31.51 -1.79
N GLY A 960 23.90 30.54 -2.47
CA GLY A 960 22.75 30.80 -3.37
C GLY A 960 23.10 31.22 -4.80
N LYS A 961 24.36 31.57 -5.09
CA LYS A 961 24.84 31.88 -6.46
C LYS A 961 25.36 30.63 -7.14
N ALA A 962 25.12 30.53 -8.45
CA ALA A 962 25.65 29.44 -9.27
C ALA A 962 27.18 29.34 -9.12
N THR A 963 27.68 28.12 -9.01
CA THR A 963 29.11 27.81 -8.87
C THR A 963 29.42 26.45 -9.48
N ALA A 964 30.69 26.16 -9.72
CA ALA A 964 31.13 24.90 -10.31
C ALA A 964 32.34 24.34 -9.56
N LEU A 965 32.42 23.02 -9.52
CA LEU A 965 33.51 22.24 -8.96
C LEU A 965 34.09 21.35 -10.06
N GLN A 966 35.30 21.70 -10.51
CA GLN A 966 36.08 20.86 -11.42
C GLN A 966 36.73 19.70 -10.64
N PHE A 967 36.73 18.51 -11.21
CA PHE A 967 37.50 17.34 -10.73
C PHE A 967 38.59 16.97 -11.75
N PRO A 968 39.66 16.27 -11.33
CA PRO A 968 40.66 15.76 -12.26
C PRO A 968 40.02 14.83 -13.30
N THR A 969 40.41 14.99 -14.56
CA THR A 969 40.17 14.00 -15.60
C THR A 969 41.03 12.75 -15.34
N PRO A 970 40.53 11.54 -15.63
CA PRO A 970 41.27 10.29 -15.47
C PRO A 970 42.60 10.26 -16.24
#